data_AF-A0A4R2MD92-F1
#
_entry.id   AF-A0A4R2MD92-F1
#
_cell.length_a   1.000
_cell.length_b   1.000
_cell.length_c   1.000
_cell.angle_alpha   90.00
_cell.angle_beta   90.00
_cell.angle_gamma   90.00
#
_symmetry.space_group_name_H-M   'P 1'
#
loop_
_entity.id
_entity.type
_entity.pdbx_description
1 polymer ?
#
loop_
_entity_poly.entity_id
_entity_poly.type
_entity_poly.pdbx_seq_one_letter_code
_entity_poly.pdbx_strand_id
1 'polypeptide(L)'
;MKTNLRTAPPVVRSPMRPHPWFGFLRGLLFAAMPGMRFGAAPRATPWLAAAIARRRLLLALVAAFAVAAWALTPEGTPWPQALLQTLLFAWVAIGFVTALMGGWVMLRGDPHALTLKRPHAPIDRGARTAVIMPICNEDIATVYGGLRATCESLAATGALSLFDIYVLSDTANPKLREAEVAAWQRLRTMLGDGEVDGGARVFYRWRRRRTKRKAGNVADFCRRWGSQYRYMVVLDADSTMSGRTLVDMVRLMEENPRAGIVQSLPTARAQDTLHSQLQQFATRVTGRLFSLGMAFWQLGESHYWGHNAIIRVEAFMTHCALAPIPGRGGLAGEILSHDFVEAALMRRAGYEVWLAPQLDGSWEQYPPNLLAELQRDRRWCQGNLQNARLVAEPGWRPAHRAMFVTGALSYAIAPLWISFVVLGTLLDAPRLSDDSAVVLWVMTAVLLLMPRVLGVVAVLAAGEARRFGGSAALVASSVLELLASAVQAPLRMLAHTTFVIGALTGLKLEWKSPPRQAGTVAWRDAAVSIGLMSLPLLALAVLGQRSGEIGAWHLAPLVLPLLLAVPFTVLTGSEAVGRAVRRAGLLVTPEDREPPRPVARAAENRGFADLVPPPVVNAARGAAAAMGRPRAVMAAGMAALAVFVTLPQTGITPQLSPAMQAQRDLFALMRSSPISVPQVRLEPSPVALRFDASYRPAARIDDDIRRRALEAVQRAEGQESYERLVNSLAKAAAIAP
;
A
#
# COMPACT_ATOMS: atom_id res chain seq x y z
N MET A 1 -34.17 -24.74 16.69
CA MET A 1 -35.08 -23.95 15.84
C MET A 1 -34.34 -23.55 14.56
N LYS A 2 -34.73 -24.12 13.40
CA LYS A 2 -34.24 -23.71 12.06
C LYS A 2 -35.31 -22.83 11.42
N THR A 3 -35.48 -21.60 11.90
CA THR A 3 -36.10 -20.55 11.08
C THR A 3 -35.01 -20.09 10.11
N ASN A 4 -35.25 -20.22 8.80
CA ASN A 4 -34.39 -19.61 7.78
C ASN A 4 -34.47 -18.08 7.96
N LEU A 5 -33.65 -17.55 8.85
CA LEU A 5 -33.64 -16.13 9.16
C LEU A 5 -33.16 -15.40 7.89
N ARG A 6 -34.11 -14.76 7.19
CA ARG A 6 -33.76 -13.91 6.04
C ARG A 6 -32.98 -12.73 6.58
N THR A 7 -31.75 -12.56 6.09
CA THR A 7 -30.85 -11.49 6.53
C THR A 7 -30.71 -10.37 5.49
N ALA A 8 -31.25 -10.58 4.29
CA ALA A 8 -31.16 -9.66 3.17
C ALA A 8 -32.44 -9.73 2.31
N PRO A 9 -32.77 -8.67 1.55
CA PRO A 9 -33.98 -8.64 0.74
C PRO A 9 -33.86 -9.59 -0.46
N PRO A 10 -34.98 -9.90 -1.16
CA PRO A 10 -34.97 -10.67 -2.39
C PRO A 10 -33.94 -10.15 -3.40
N VAL A 11 -33.29 -11.07 -4.10
CA VAL A 11 -32.22 -10.74 -5.05
C VAL A 11 -32.83 -10.23 -6.35
N VAL A 12 -32.39 -9.05 -6.79
CA VAL A 12 -32.68 -8.46 -8.10
C VAL A 12 -31.42 -8.50 -8.94
N ARG A 13 -31.28 -9.53 -9.78
CA ARG A 13 -30.03 -9.77 -10.50
C ARG A 13 -29.79 -8.70 -11.56
N SER A 14 -28.56 -8.24 -11.65
CA SER A 14 -28.15 -7.28 -12.68
C SER A 14 -26.74 -7.61 -13.18
N PRO A 15 -26.48 -7.41 -14.49
CA PRO A 15 -25.18 -7.71 -15.07
C PRO A 15 -24.13 -6.71 -14.59
N MET A 16 -22.91 -7.21 -14.36
CA MET A 16 -21.71 -6.41 -14.15
C MET A 16 -20.56 -7.20 -14.80
N ARG A 17 -20.35 -6.97 -16.10
CA ARG A 17 -19.49 -7.81 -16.95
C ARG A 17 -18.09 -7.17 -17.08
N PRO A 18 -17.01 -7.87 -16.69
CA PRO A 18 -15.66 -7.34 -16.85
C PRO A 18 -15.23 -7.35 -18.31
N HIS A 19 -14.57 -6.28 -18.75
CA HIS A 19 -13.95 -6.21 -20.07
C HIS A 19 -12.48 -6.62 -20.00
N PRO A 20 -11.98 -7.47 -20.92
CA PRO A 20 -10.56 -7.81 -20.99
C PRO A 20 -9.68 -6.58 -21.17
N TRP A 21 -8.51 -6.59 -20.54
CA TRP A 21 -7.50 -5.55 -20.71
C TRP A 21 -6.87 -5.63 -22.09
N PHE A 22 -6.56 -4.48 -22.70
CA PHE A 22 -5.95 -4.40 -24.02
C PHE A 22 -4.53 -5.00 -24.02
N GLY A 23 -3.85 -4.92 -22.88
CA GLY A 23 -2.50 -5.43 -22.66
C GLY A 23 -1.43 -4.36 -22.85
N PHE A 24 -0.37 -4.43 -22.04
CA PHE A 24 0.64 -3.37 -21.93
C PHE A 24 1.33 -3.06 -23.27
N LEU A 25 1.95 -4.06 -23.91
CA LEU A 25 2.67 -3.87 -25.17
C LEU A 25 1.75 -3.42 -26.32
N ARG A 26 0.56 -4.02 -26.42
CA ARG A 26 -0.45 -3.61 -27.41
C ARG A 26 -0.87 -2.17 -27.19
N GLY A 27 -1.06 -1.76 -25.94
CA GLY A 27 -1.42 -0.40 -25.57
C GLY A 27 -0.35 0.63 -25.95
N LEU A 28 0.93 0.28 -25.76
CA LEU A 28 2.04 1.11 -26.21
C LEU A 28 2.10 1.24 -27.74
N LEU A 29 1.97 0.13 -28.46
CA LEU A 29 1.92 0.13 -29.93
C LEU A 29 0.75 0.96 -30.44
N PHE A 30 -0.43 0.81 -29.83
CA PHE A 30 -1.61 1.61 -30.16
C PHE A 30 -1.39 3.11 -29.91
N ALA A 31 -0.73 3.47 -28.81
CA ALA A 31 -0.41 4.87 -28.51
C ALA A 31 0.58 5.50 -29.50
N ALA A 32 1.42 4.70 -30.14
CA ALA A 32 2.35 5.13 -31.18
C ALA A 32 1.69 5.30 -32.56
N MET A 33 0.47 4.78 -32.77
CA MET A 33 -0.23 4.91 -34.05
C MET A 33 -0.97 6.26 -34.14
N PRO A 34 -0.61 7.13 -35.10
CA PRO A 34 -1.27 8.43 -35.24
C PRO A 34 -2.74 8.29 -35.68
N GLY A 35 -3.61 9.16 -35.17
CA GLY A 35 -5.02 9.27 -35.60
C GLY A 35 -6.03 8.39 -34.85
N MET A 36 -5.61 7.35 -34.13
CA MET A 36 -6.52 6.52 -33.34
C MET A 36 -6.73 7.08 -31.92
N ARG A 37 -7.99 7.41 -31.58
CA ARG A 37 -8.37 7.84 -30.23
C ARG A 37 -9.34 6.85 -29.62
N PHE A 38 -9.06 6.43 -28.39
CA PHE A 38 -9.93 5.53 -27.64
C PHE A 38 -10.76 6.32 -26.61
N GLY A 39 -12.07 6.15 -26.65
CA GLY A 39 -13.02 6.78 -25.72
C GLY A 39 -13.46 8.18 -26.13
N ALA A 40 -14.42 8.73 -25.38
CA ALA A 40 -14.98 10.04 -25.66
C ALA A 40 -13.95 11.16 -25.48
N ALA A 41 -13.93 12.12 -26.41
CA ALA A 41 -13.18 13.37 -26.23
C ALA A 41 -13.67 14.06 -24.93
N PRO A 42 -12.76 14.55 -24.09
CA PRO A 42 -13.18 15.25 -22.89
C PRO A 42 -13.91 16.52 -23.30
N ARG A 43 -15.12 16.73 -22.75
CA ARG A 43 -15.85 17.99 -22.94
C ARG A 43 -15.03 19.12 -22.33
N ALA A 44 -14.89 20.22 -23.05
CA ALA A 44 -14.27 21.43 -22.54
C ALA A 44 -15.11 21.93 -21.35
N THR A 45 -14.49 21.97 -20.17
CA THR A 45 -15.11 22.48 -18.94
C THR A 45 -14.11 23.41 -18.26
N PRO A 46 -14.57 24.45 -17.54
CA PRO A 46 -13.67 25.40 -16.87
C PRO A 46 -12.70 24.72 -15.90
N TRP A 47 -13.19 23.73 -15.14
CA TRP A 47 -12.36 22.98 -14.20
C TRP A 47 -11.26 22.19 -14.91
N LEU A 48 -11.52 21.62 -16.10
CA LEU A 48 -10.53 20.84 -16.83
C LEU A 48 -9.40 21.73 -17.36
N ALA A 49 -9.72 22.93 -17.87
CA ALA A 49 -8.72 23.90 -18.28
C ALA A 49 -7.83 24.32 -17.10
N ALA A 50 -8.43 24.60 -15.94
CA ALA A 50 -7.70 24.91 -14.71
C ALA A 50 -6.80 23.74 -14.26
N ALA A 51 -7.32 22.50 -14.28
CA ALA A 51 -6.54 21.30 -13.94
C ALA A 51 -5.32 21.15 -14.85
N ILE A 52 -5.49 21.34 -16.17
CA ILE A 52 -4.39 21.24 -17.14
C ILE A 52 -3.32 22.31 -16.87
N ALA A 53 -3.73 23.56 -16.64
CA ALA A 53 -2.79 24.65 -16.33
C ALA A 53 -2.01 24.36 -15.03
N ARG A 54 -2.71 23.95 -13.97
CA ARG A 54 -2.10 23.59 -12.67
C ARG A 54 -1.12 22.42 -12.79
N ARG A 55 -1.47 21.39 -13.58
CA ARG A 55 -0.58 20.25 -13.85
C ARG A 55 0.66 20.64 -14.65
N ARG A 56 0.52 21.52 -15.65
CA ARG A 56 1.67 22.07 -16.39
C ARG A 56 2.60 22.85 -15.47
N LEU A 57 2.04 23.67 -14.58
CA LEU A 57 2.82 24.38 -13.56
C LEU A 57 3.54 23.39 -12.63
N LEU A 58 2.84 22.37 -12.12
CA LEU A 58 3.45 21.33 -11.28
C LEU A 58 4.62 20.66 -11.99
N LEU A 59 4.43 20.22 -13.24
CA LEU A 59 5.47 19.58 -14.04
C LEU A 59 6.65 20.52 -14.35
N ALA A 60 6.38 21.79 -14.65
CA ALA A 60 7.41 22.79 -14.89
C ALA A 60 8.28 23.04 -13.65
N LEU A 61 7.65 23.15 -12.47
CA LEU A 61 8.39 23.33 -11.20
C LEU A 61 9.19 22.07 -10.85
N VAL A 62 8.63 20.88 -11.01
CA VAL A 62 9.35 19.61 -10.80
C VAL A 62 10.53 19.48 -11.75
N ALA A 63 10.35 19.84 -13.03
CA ALA A 63 11.43 19.85 -14.01
C ALA A 63 12.52 20.87 -13.64
N ALA A 64 12.15 22.05 -13.15
CA ALA A 64 13.12 23.06 -12.68
C ALA A 64 13.94 22.53 -11.50
N PHE A 65 13.32 21.86 -10.51
CA PHE A 65 14.05 21.21 -9.42
C PHE A 65 14.96 20.07 -9.91
N ALA A 66 14.51 19.28 -10.88
CA ALA A 66 15.31 18.21 -11.47
C ALA A 66 16.54 18.77 -12.22
N VAL A 67 16.35 19.83 -13.01
CA VAL A 67 17.44 20.52 -13.73
C VAL A 67 18.42 21.15 -12.74
N ALA A 68 17.93 21.81 -11.68
CA ALA A 68 18.78 22.37 -10.63
C ALA A 68 19.58 21.27 -9.92
N ALA A 69 18.95 20.16 -9.54
CA ALA A 69 19.62 19.02 -8.92
C ALA A 69 20.68 18.38 -9.83
N TRP A 70 20.43 18.33 -11.14
CA TRP A 70 21.40 17.89 -12.14
C TRP A 70 22.58 18.86 -12.25
N ALA A 71 22.31 20.16 -12.38
CA ALA A 71 23.33 21.19 -12.53
C ALA A 71 24.25 21.33 -11.29
N LEU A 72 23.72 21.03 -10.10
CA LEU A 72 24.46 21.00 -8.85
C LEU A 72 25.20 19.67 -8.60
N THR A 73 25.15 18.73 -9.54
CA THR A 73 25.90 17.47 -9.41
C THR A 73 27.40 17.79 -9.45
N PRO A 74 28.19 17.35 -8.44
CA PRO A 74 29.64 17.58 -8.43
C PRO A 74 30.32 17.01 -9.67
N GLU A 75 31.34 17.74 -10.16
CA GLU A 75 32.14 17.28 -11.30
C GLU A 75 32.81 15.93 -10.99
N GLY A 76 32.82 15.02 -11.95
CA GLY A 76 33.34 13.66 -11.76
C GLY A 76 32.35 12.66 -11.16
N THR A 77 31.14 13.08 -10.76
CA THR A 77 30.10 12.13 -10.32
C THR A 77 29.72 11.16 -11.46
N PRO A 78 29.73 9.84 -11.22
CA PRO A 78 29.30 8.87 -12.22
C PRO A 78 27.87 9.12 -12.71
N TRP A 79 27.64 9.03 -14.02
CA TRP A 79 26.32 9.32 -14.61
C TRP A 79 25.14 8.53 -14.00
N PRO A 80 25.27 7.25 -13.54
CA PRO A 80 24.16 6.56 -12.90
C PRO A 80 23.77 7.19 -11.56
N GLN A 81 24.76 7.69 -10.80
CA GLN A 81 24.53 8.37 -9.53
C GLN A 81 23.90 9.74 -9.75
N ALA A 82 24.39 10.51 -10.73
CA ALA A 82 23.80 11.78 -11.14
C ALA A 82 22.34 11.63 -11.59
N LEU A 83 22.05 10.60 -12.40
CA LEU A 83 20.69 10.30 -12.85
C LEU A 83 19.78 9.94 -11.67
N LEU A 84 20.23 9.08 -10.75
CA LEU A 84 19.47 8.74 -9.56
C LEU A 84 19.21 9.97 -8.70
N GLN A 85 20.21 10.80 -8.42
CA GLN A 85 20.05 12.05 -7.69
C GLN A 85 18.92 12.89 -8.29
N THR A 86 18.98 13.17 -9.59
CA THR A 86 17.98 13.98 -10.29
C THR A 86 16.58 13.39 -10.23
N LEU A 87 16.44 12.07 -10.40
CA LEU A 87 15.15 11.39 -10.30
C LEU A 87 14.57 11.43 -8.88
N LEU A 88 15.43 11.25 -7.86
CA LEU A 88 15.03 11.30 -6.45
C LEU A 88 14.63 12.72 -6.03
N PHE A 89 15.35 13.75 -6.48
CA PHE A 89 14.97 15.15 -6.28
C PHE A 89 13.65 15.49 -6.96
N ALA A 90 13.45 15.06 -8.22
CA ALA A 90 12.19 15.25 -8.92
C ALA A 90 11.02 14.60 -8.15
N TRP A 91 11.23 13.41 -7.58
CA TRP A 91 10.23 12.74 -6.76
C TRP A 91 9.84 13.53 -5.51
N VAL A 92 10.84 14.00 -4.74
CA VAL A 92 10.57 14.81 -3.54
C VAL A 92 9.90 16.14 -3.91
N ALA A 93 10.32 16.76 -5.03
CA ALA A 93 9.73 17.99 -5.53
C ALA A 93 8.24 17.87 -5.87
N ILE A 94 7.76 16.71 -6.37
CA ILE A 94 6.32 16.49 -6.59
C ILE A 94 5.54 16.67 -5.28
N GLY A 95 6.02 16.09 -4.19
CA GLY A 95 5.42 16.21 -2.87
C GLY A 95 5.44 17.66 -2.38
N PHE A 96 6.60 18.31 -2.45
CA PHE A 96 6.77 19.71 -2.04
C PHE A 96 5.84 20.66 -2.79
N VAL A 97 5.82 20.61 -4.12
CA VAL A 97 4.97 21.48 -4.95
C VAL A 97 3.48 21.20 -4.69
N THR A 98 3.11 19.93 -4.47
CA THR A 98 1.73 19.59 -4.09
C THR A 98 1.36 20.21 -2.74
N ALA A 99 2.24 20.16 -1.74
CA ALA A 99 2.01 20.80 -0.45
C ALA A 99 1.90 22.33 -0.56
N LEU A 100 2.71 22.98 -1.39
CA LEU A 100 2.60 24.41 -1.68
C LEU A 100 1.24 24.76 -2.30
N MET A 101 0.77 23.97 -3.26
CA MET A 101 -0.57 24.13 -3.83
C MET A 101 -1.67 23.96 -2.77
N GLY A 102 -1.48 23.04 -1.82
CA GLY A 102 -2.36 22.90 -0.66
C GLY A 102 -2.39 24.13 0.22
N GLY A 103 -1.22 24.69 0.53
CA GLY A 103 -1.08 25.93 1.28
C GLY A 103 -1.76 27.11 0.58
N TRP A 104 -1.64 27.19 -0.76
CA TRP A 104 -2.37 28.17 -1.56
C TRP A 104 -3.89 28.03 -1.40
N VAL A 105 -4.42 26.80 -1.48
CA VAL A 105 -5.86 26.55 -1.28
C VAL A 105 -6.30 26.91 0.13
N MET A 106 -5.49 26.67 1.15
CA MET A 106 -5.83 27.09 2.51
C MET A 106 -5.98 28.61 2.64
N LEU A 107 -5.14 29.39 1.93
CA LEU A 107 -5.14 30.85 2.00
C LEU A 107 -6.19 31.51 1.09
N ARG A 108 -6.46 30.91 -0.08
CA ARG A 108 -7.27 31.54 -1.14
C ARG A 108 -8.54 30.76 -1.51
N GLY A 109 -8.68 29.53 -1.05
CA GLY A 109 -9.69 28.59 -1.54
C GLY A 109 -9.41 28.08 -2.97
N ASP A 110 -10.34 27.29 -3.50
CA ASP A 110 -10.33 26.89 -4.91
C ASP A 110 -11.73 27.08 -5.53
N PRO A 111 -11.89 27.99 -6.52
CA PRO A 111 -13.18 28.23 -7.17
C PRO A 111 -13.64 27.06 -8.05
N HIS A 112 -12.75 26.11 -8.39
CA HIS A 112 -13.07 24.94 -9.20
C HIS A 112 -13.29 23.67 -8.37
N ALA A 113 -13.13 23.73 -7.05
CA ALA A 113 -13.42 22.60 -6.18
C ALA A 113 -14.90 22.21 -6.28
N LEU A 114 -15.18 20.91 -6.17
CA LEU A 114 -16.55 20.42 -6.07
C LEU A 114 -17.11 20.81 -4.70
N THR A 115 -18.03 21.76 -4.63
CA THR A 115 -18.66 22.21 -3.37
C THR A 115 -20.17 22.13 -3.44
N LEU A 116 -20.83 21.97 -2.28
CA LEU A 116 -22.29 22.08 -2.18
C LEU A 116 -22.71 23.53 -2.35
N LYS A 117 -23.52 23.81 -3.37
CA LYS A 117 -24.06 25.15 -3.60
C LYS A 117 -25.40 25.34 -2.89
N ARG A 118 -26.19 24.28 -2.72
CA ARG A 118 -27.50 24.30 -2.08
C ARG A 118 -27.57 23.24 -0.97
N PRO A 119 -26.93 23.49 0.19
CA PRO A 119 -26.80 22.52 1.28
C PRO A 119 -28.14 22.09 1.91
N HIS A 120 -29.23 22.81 1.62
CA HIS A 120 -30.58 22.50 2.11
C HIS A 120 -31.56 22.13 0.98
N ALA A 121 -31.08 21.90 -0.24
CA ALA A 121 -31.94 21.45 -1.33
C ALA A 121 -32.62 20.13 -0.94
N PRO A 122 -33.93 19.97 -1.25
CA PRO A 122 -34.62 18.72 -1.07
C PRO A 122 -33.97 17.66 -1.98
N ILE A 123 -33.85 16.44 -1.45
CA ILE A 123 -33.32 15.30 -2.19
C ILE A 123 -34.49 14.54 -2.79
N ASP A 124 -34.38 14.15 -4.05
CA ASP A 124 -35.33 13.27 -4.71
C ASP A 124 -35.53 11.97 -3.90
N ARG A 125 -36.78 11.58 -3.64
CA ARG A 125 -37.10 10.32 -2.94
C ARG A 125 -36.58 9.10 -3.70
N GLY A 126 -36.40 9.21 -5.02
CA GLY A 126 -35.77 8.21 -5.88
C GLY A 126 -34.24 8.11 -5.75
N ALA A 127 -33.58 9.02 -5.03
CA ALA A 127 -32.14 8.98 -4.77
C ALA A 127 -31.76 7.96 -3.67
N ARG A 128 -32.36 6.76 -3.73
CA ARG A 128 -32.07 5.66 -2.80
C ARG A 128 -30.59 5.34 -2.80
N THR A 129 -30.02 5.25 -1.61
CA THR A 129 -28.59 5.12 -1.40
C THR A 129 -28.26 3.92 -0.52
N ALA A 130 -27.46 2.99 -1.02
CA ALA A 130 -26.98 1.87 -0.23
C ALA A 130 -25.69 2.23 0.51
N VAL A 131 -25.64 2.09 1.83
CA VAL A 131 -24.40 2.13 2.61
C VAL A 131 -23.90 0.69 2.75
N ILE A 132 -22.79 0.35 2.11
CA ILE A 132 -22.25 -1.01 2.14
C ILE A 132 -20.96 -1.07 2.94
N MET A 133 -20.81 -2.08 3.79
CA MET A 133 -19.65 -2.27 4.65
C MET A 133 -19.13 -3.71 4.50
N PRO A 134 -18.11 -3.94 3.64
CA PRO A 134 -17.45 -5.23 3.53
C PRO A 134 -16.62 -5.55 4.78
N ILE A 135 -16.79 -6.76 5.32
CA ILE A 135 -16.05 -7.27 6.48
C ILE A 135 -15.44 -8.65 6.17
N CYS A 136 -14.25 -8.95 6.70
CA CYS A 136 -13.55 -10.22 6.69
C CYS A 136 -12.75 -10.45 8.00
N ASN A 137 -13.41 -11.03 9.01
CA ASN A 137 -12.89 -11.36 10.35
C ASN A 137 -12.43 -10.14 11.19
N GLU A 138 -13.04 -8.97 11.00
CA GLU A 138 -12.77 -7.81 11.86
C GLU A 138 -13.39 -7.95 13.24
N ASP A 139 -12.95 -7.06 14.13
CA ASP A 139 -13.49 -6.93 15.47
C ASP A 139 -14.94 -6.43 15.43
N ILE A 140 -15.84 -7.24 16.00
CA ILE A 140 -17.29 -7.02 15.93
C ILE A 140 -17.70 -5.74 16.64
N ALA A 141 -17.06 -5.46 17.78
CA ALA A 141 -17.36 -4.27 18.58
C ALA A 141 -17.01 -2.99 17.80
N THR A 142 -15.87 -2.99 17.12
CA THR A 142 -15.43 -1.89 16.24
C THR A 142 -16.40 -1.68 15.07
N VAL A 143 -16.72 -2.75 14.33
CA VAL A 143 -17.60 -2.70 13.15
C VAL A 143 -18.99 -2.19 13.51
N TYR A 144 -19.66 -2.88 14.44
CA TYR A 144 -21.06 -2.59 14.76
C TYR A 144 -21.21 -1.34 15.64
N GLY A 145 -20.19 -0.98 16.42
CA GLY A 145 -20.11 0.29 17.13
C GLY A 145 -20.08 1.49 16.19
N GLY A 146 -19.16 1.48 15.21
CA GLY A 146 -19.07 2.50 14.17
C GLY A 146 -20.32 2.58 13.29
N LEU A 147 -20.87 1.42 12.91
CA LEU A 147 -22.09 1.36 12.11
C LEU A 147 -23.30 1.89 12.87
N ARG A 148 -23.47 1.52 14.15
CA ARG A 148 -24.52 2.05 15.03
C ARG A 148 -24.47 3.57 15.10
N ALA A 149 -23.29 4.12 15.40
CA ALA A 149 -23.12 5.56 15.52
C ALA A 149 -23.43 6.30 14.20
N THR A 150 -23.04 5.70 13.08
CA THR A 150 -23.37 6.21 11.74
C THR A 150 -24.89 6.20 11.50
N CYS A 151 -25.57 5.10 11.81
CA CYS A 151 -27.03 4.97 11.67
C CYS A 151 -27.80 5.93 12.58
N GLU A 152 -27.45 6.03 13.87
CA GLU A 152 -28.07 6.97 14.81
C GLU A 152 -27.86 8.42 14.34
N SER A 153 -26.65 8.76 13.89
CA SER A 153 -26.37 10.10 13.33
C SER A 153 -27.16 10.37 12.05
N LEU A 154 -27.41 9.36 11.21
CA LEU A 154 -28.21 9.47 10.00
C LEU A 154 -29.69 9.62 10.30
N ALA A 155 -30.22 8.86 11.27
CA ALA A 155 -31.58 9.01 11.78
C ALA A 155 -31.85 10.45 12.24
N ALA A 156 -30.90 11.06 12.96
CA ALA A 156 -31.00 12.44 13.44
C ALA A 156 -31.10 13.50 12.32
N THR A 157 -30.76 13.16 11.06
CA THR A 157 -30.94 14.06 9.92
C THR A 157 -32.36 14.06 9.34
N GLY A 158 -33.20 13.09 9.73
CA GLY A 158 -34.51 12.84 9.12
C GLY A 158 -34.45 12.18 7.73
N ALA A 159 -33.26 11.98 7.15
CA ALA A 159 -33.08 11.43 5.81
C ALA A 159 -32.88 9.91 5.77
N LEU A 160 -32.98 9.22 6.91
CA LEU A 160 -32.77 7.77 7.02
C LEU A 160 -33.61 6.96 6.02
N SER A 161 -34.78 7.47 5.64
CA SER A 161 -35.67 6.82 4.67
C SER A 161 -35.05 6.61 3.28
N LEU A 162 -34.03 7.40 2.92
CA LEU A 162 -33.30 7.31 1.66
C LEU A 162 -32.19 6.25 1.67
N PHE A 163 -31.85 5.70 2.85
CA PHE A 163 -30.69 4.85 3.02
C PHE A 163 -31.05 3.44 3.47
N ASP A 164 -30.32 2.49 2.91
CA ASP A 164 -30.32 1.08 3.30
C ASP A 164 -28.88 0.64 3.56
N ILE A 165 -28.66 -0.12 4.63
CA ILE A 165 -27.36 -0.48 5.15
C ILE A 165 -27.11 -1.98 4.91
N TYR A 166 -25.93 -2.33 4.39
CA TYR A 166 -25.54 -3.70 4.11
C TYR A 166 -24.19 -4.05 4.73
N VAL A 167 -24.18 -5.00 5.67
CA VAL A 167 -22.96 -5.64 6.16
C VAL A 167 -22.65 -6.84 5.26
N LEU A 168 -21.51 -6.80 4.56
CA LEU A 168 -21.12 -7.78 3.56
C LEU A 168 -19.95 -8.64 4.06
N SER A 169 -20.23 -9.80 4.66
CA SER A 169 -19.24 -10.65 5.29
C SER A 169 -18.57 -11.67 4.34
N ASP A 170 -17.24 -11.66 4.34
CA ASP A 170 -16.33 -12.68 3.80
C ASP A 170 -15.66 -13.50 4.92
N THR A 171 -16.10 -13.36 6.17
CA THR A 171 -15.51 -14.01 7.34
C THR A 171 -15.46 -15.54 7.15
N ALA A 172 -14.30 -16.11 7.47
CA ALA A 172 -14.04 -17.54 7.30
C ALA A 172 -14.29 -18.33 8.59
N ASN A 173 -14.06 -17.70 9.75
CA ASN A 173 -14.22 -18.33 11.05
C ASN A 173 -15.72 -18.52 11.40
N PRO A 174 -16.21 -19.76 11.61
CA PRO A 174 -17.59 -20.01 12.01
C PRO A 174 -18.07 -19.28 13.25
N LYS A 175 -17.25 -19.23 14.31
CA LYS A 175 -17.61 -18.58 15.58
C LYS A 175 -17.76 -17.07 15.42
N LEU A 176 -16.86 -16.44 14.65
CA LEU A 176 -16.98 -15.01 14.37
C LEU A 176 -18.22 -14.71 13.52
N ARG A 177 -18.60 -15.58 12.58
CA ARG A 177 -19.83 -15.38 11.79
C ARG A 177 -21.10 -15.46 12.64
N GLU A 178 -21.14 -16.36 13.63
CA GLU A 178 -22.27 -16.44 14.57
C GLU A 178 -22.38 -15.15 15.37
N ALA A 179 -21.26 -14.65 15.88
CA ALA A 179 -21.19 -13.39 16.59
C ALA A 179 -21.53 -12.18 15.68
N GLU A 180 -21.14 -12.19 14.40
CA GLU A 180 -21.55 -11.17 13.41
C GLU A 180 -23.07 -11.14 13.23
N VAL A 181 -23.72 -12.30 13.12
CA VAL A 181 -25.18 -12.39 12.98
C VAL A 181 -25.88 -11.90 14.24
N ALA A 182 -25.38 -12.28 15.43
CA ALA A 182 -25.91 -11.79 16.70
C ALA A 182 -25.77 -10.26 16.84
N ALA A 183 -24.63 -9.70 16.42
CA ALA A 183 -24.39 -8.27 16.44
C ALA A 183 -25.29 -7.51 15.46
N TRP A 184 -25.51 -8.06 14.27
CA TRP A 184 -26.46 -7.51 13.31
C TRP A 184 -27.90 -7.51 13.84
N GLN A 185 -28.36 -8.61 14.45
CA GLN A 185 -29.68 -8.67 15.08
C GLN A 185 -29.81 -7.62 16.18
N ARG A 186 -28.80 -7.53 17.05
CA ARG A 186 -28.77 -6.54 18.14
C ARG A 186 -28.81 -5.11 17.62
N LEU A 187 -28.06 -4.80 16.56
CA LEU A 187 -28.09 -3.49 15.92
C LEU A 187 -29.49 -3.15 15.40
N ARG A 188 -30.17 -4.11 14.75
CA ARG A 188 -31.54 -3.93 14.27
C ARG A 188 -32.52 -3.64 15.40
N THR A 189 -32.45 -4.40 16.49
CA THR A 189 -33.27 -4.15 17.68
C THR A 189 -33.01 -2.77 18.26
N MET A 190 -31.73 -2.35 18.38
CA MET A 190 -31.37 -1.02 18.89
C MET A 190 -31.91 0.13 18.03
N LEU A 191 -32.00 -0.07 16.71
CA LEU A 191 -32.50 0.93 15.77
C LEU A 191 -34.02 0.87 15.57
N GLY A 192 -34.73 -0.08 16.20
CA GLY A 192 -36.15 -0.30 15.97
C GLY A 192 -36.47 -0.71 14.52
N ASP A 193 -35.55 -1.42 13.87
CA ASP A 193 -35.68 -1.82 12.46
C ASP A 193 -36.79 -2.87 12.28
N GLY A 194 -37.61 -2.70 11.25
CA GLY A 194 -38.74 -3.60 10.96
C GLY A 194 -38.30 -4.99 10.47
N GLU A 195 -39.23 -5.90 10.19
CA GLU A 195 -38.91 -7.20 9.59
C GLU A 195 -38.30 -7.05 8.18
N VAL A 196 -37.49 -8.02 7.75
CA VAL A 196 -36.78 -7.95 6.45
C VAL A 196 -37.76 -7.85 5.27
N ASP A 197 -38.90 -8.53 5.36
CA ASP A 197 -39.96 -8.47 4.36
C ASP A 197 -40.96 -7.31 4.62
N GLY A 198 -40.78 -6.55 5.71
CA GLY A 198 -41.67 -5.49 6.20
C GLY A 198 -41.05 -4.08 6.25
N GLY A 199 -40.02 -3.81 5.46
CA GLY A 199 -39.39 -2.48 5.36
C GLY A 199 -38.11 -2.28 6.18
N ALA A 200 -37.42 -3.37 6.56
CA ALA A 200 -36.09 -3.30 7.19
C ALA A 200 -35.09 -2.49 6.35
N ARG A 201 -34.13 -1.87 7.04
CA ARG A 201 -33.06 -1.06 6.44
C ARG A 201 -31.68 -1.63 6.67
N VAL A 202 -31.49 -2.51 7.65
CA VAL A 202 -30.17 -3.04 7.98
C VAL A 202 -30.09 -4.51 7.59
N PHE A 203 -29.26 -4.81 6.61
CA PHE A 203 -29.12 -6.13 6.02
C PHE A 203 -27.73 -6.72 6.29
N TYR A 204 -27.69 -8.04 6.37
CA TYR A 204 -26.47 -8.81 6.51
C TYR A 204 -26.38 -9.87 5.42
N ARG A 205 -25.22 -10.02 4.80
CA ARG A 205 -24.96 -11.11 3.87
C ARG A 205 -23.57 -11.67 4.08
N TRP A 206 -23.51 -12.98 4.29
CA TRP A 206 -22.28 -13.75 4.23
C TRP A 206 -22.11 -14.41 2.85
N ARG A 207 -20.90 -14.33 2.27
CA ARG A 207 -20.59 -14.89 0.95
C ARG A 207 -19.93 -16.27 1.05
N ARG A 208 -20.55 -17.28 0.43
CA ARG A 208 -20.00 -18.65 0.35
C ARG A 208 -18.76 -18.77 -0.54
N ARG A 209 -18.73 -18.10 -1.71
CA ARG A 209 -17.61 -18.10 -2.66
C ARG A 209 -16.87 -16.77 -2.62
N ARG A 210 -15.70 -16.74 -1.98
CA ARG A 210 -14.91 -15.53 -1.71
C ARG A 210 -13.88 -15.25 -2.81
N THR A 211 -14.35 -14.82 -3.97
CA THR A 211 -13.49 -14.40 -5.09
C THR A 211 -13.19 -12.91 -5.03
N LYS A 212 -12.02 -12.45 -5.51
CA LYS A 212 -11.66 -11.03 -5.62
C LYS A 212 -11.76 -10.18 -4.33
N ARG A 213 -11.71 -10.81 -3.14
CA ARG A 213 -11.69 -10.13 -1.82
C ARG A 213 -12.77 -9.02 -1.72
N LYS A 214 -12.42 -7.83 -1.20
CA LYS A 214 -13.29 -6.64 -1.05
C LYS A 214 -13.97 -6.24 -2.36
N ALA A 215 -13.21 -6.08 -3.46
CA ALA A 215 -13.75 -5.73 -4.77
C ALA A 215 -14.81 -6.74 -5.26
N GLY A 216 -14.53 -8.04 -5.06
CA GLY A 216 -15.49 -9.10 -5.38
C GLY A 216 -16.73 -9.09 -4.50
N ASN A 217 -16.59 -8.67 -3.25
CA ASN A 217 -17.69 -8.57 -2.29
C ASN A 217 -18.64 -7.42 -2.65
N VAL A 218 -18.08 -6.26 -3.01
CA VAL A 218 -18.80 -5.11 -3.57
C VAL A 218 -19.47 -5.46 -4.90
N ALA A 219 -18.73 -6.07 -5.84
CA ALA A 219 -19.30 -6.50 -7.11
C ALA A 219 -20.43 -7.53 -6.96
N ASP A 220 -20.37 -8.39 -5.92
CA ASP A 220 -21.47 -9.31 -5.61
C ASP A 220 -22.71 -8.59 -5.09
N PHE A 221 -22.55 -7.54 -4.27
CA PHE A 221 -23.66 -6.67 -3.89
C PHE A 221 -24.27 -5.99 -5.13
N CYS A 222 -23.44 -5.38 -5.98
CA CYS A 222 -23.89 -4.72 -7.20
C CYS A 222 -24.72 -5.66 -8.10
N ARG A 223 -24.25 -6.89 -8.32
CA ARG A 223 -24.97 -7.89 -9.13
C ARG A 223 -26.29 -8.36 -8.52
N ARG A 224 -26.48 -8.24 -7.20
CA ARG A 224 -27.65 -8.77 -6.48
C ARG A 224 -28.70 -7.73 -6.15
N TRP A 225 -28.28 -6.50 -5.87
CA TRP A 225 -29.17 -5.43 -5.41
C TRP A 225 -28.82 -4.05 -5.95
N GLY A 226 -27.67 -3.88 -6.63
CA GLY A 226 -27.18 -2.56 -7.03
C GLY A 226 -28.15 -1.76 -7.90
N SER A 227 -28.88 -2.43 -8.81
CA SER A 227 -29.88 -1.76 -9.67
C SER A 227 -31.06 -1.12 -8.94
N GLN A 228 -31.24 -1.42 -7.64
CA GLN A 228 -32.28 -0.80 -6.81
C GLN A 228 -31.85 0.53 -6.20
N TYR A 229 -30.58 0.91 -6.36
CA TYR A 229 -29.99 2.09 -5.74
C TYR A 229 -29.43 3.02 -6.81
N ARG A 230 -29.70 4.32 -6.65
CA ARG A 230 -29.08 5.35 -7.49
C ARG A 230 -27.60 5.53 -7.10
N TYR A 231 -27.36 5.52 -5.78
CA TYR A 231 -26.04 5.72 -5.20
C TYR A 231 -25.66 4.58 -4.25
N MET A 232 -24.36 4.38 -4.06
CA MET A 232 -23.85 3.59 -2.95
C MET A 232 -22.71 4.32 -2.27
N VAL A 233 -22.64 4.22 -0.94
CA VAL A 233 -21.50 4.63 -0.14
C VAL A 233 -20.79 3.38 0.34
N VAL A 234 -19.49 3.27 0.05
CA VAL A 234 -18.67 2.15 0.50
C VAL A 234 -17.97 2.55 1.79
N LEU A 235 -18.15 1.81 2.87
CA LEU A 235 -17.43 1.97 4.14
C LEU A 235 -16.42 0.85 4.31
N ASP A 236 -15.30 1.12 4.98
CA ASP A 236 -14.46 0.07 5.54
C ASP A 236 -14.92 -0.30 6.95
N ALA A 237 -14.45 -1.44 7.44
CA ALA A 237 -14.88 -2.05 8.69
C ALA A 237 -14.54 -1.19 9.94
N ASP A 238 -13.58 -0.28 9.82
CA ASP A 238 -13.13 0.68 10.82
C ASP A 238 -13.63 2.11 10.54
N SER A 239 -14.47 2.29 9.51
CA SER A 239 -15.05 3.58 9.18
C SER A 239 -16.20 3.95 10.11
N THR A 240 -16.24 5.23 10.51
CA THR A 240 -17.43 5.86 11.10
C THR A 240 -17.70 7.13 10.32
N MET A 241 -18.95 7.36 9.90
CA MET A 241 -19.33 8.57 9.18
C MET A 241 -20.50 9.27 9.85
N SER A 242 -20.54 10.60 9.77
CA SER A 242 -21.69 11.36 10.23
C SER A 242 -22.83 11.24 9.22
N GLY A 243 -24.06 11.20 9.75
CA GLY A 243 -25.27 11.19 8.92
C GLY A 243 -25.35 12.42 8.01
N ARG A 244 -24.94 13.59 8.51
CA ARG A 244 -24.90 14.84 7.73
C ARG A 244 -24.00 14.68 6.51
N THR A 245 -22.80 14.13 6.67
CA THR A 245 -21.85 13.89 5.57
C THR A 245 -22.44 12.96 4.51
N LEU A 246 -23.12 11.88 4.93
CA LEU A 246 -23.78 10.97 3.99
C LEU A 246 -24.87 11.67 3.18
N VAL A 247 -25.68 12.51 3.81
CA VAL A 247 -26.72 13.30 3.13
C VAL A 247 -26.11 14.35 2.20
N ASP A 248 -25.06 15.02 2.64
CA ASP A 248 -24.33 16.03 1.86
C ASP A 248 -23.63 15.42 0.64
N MET A 249 -23.11 14.19 0.76
CA MET A 249 -22.63 13.41 -0.38
C MET A 249 -23.73 13.14 -1.43
N VAL A 250 -24.95 12.78 -1.00
CA VAL A 250 -26.08 12.59 -1.93
C VAL A 250 -26.44 13.91 -2.61
N ARG A 251 -26.52 15.02 -1.86
CA ARG A 251 -26.76 16.35 -2.43
C ARG A 251 -25.70 16.75 -3.45
N LEU A 252 -24.42 16.46 -3.19
CA LEU A 252 -23.34 16.70 -4.15
C LEU A 252 -23.56 15.95 -5.46
N MET A 253 -23.98 14.68 -5.38
CA MET A 253 -24.24 13.84 -6.55
C MET A 253 -25.47 14.28 -7.34
N GLU A 254 -26.51 14.79 -6.66
CA GLU A 254 -27.72 15.34 -7.30
C GLU A 254 -27.43 16.71 -7.96
N GLU A 255 -26.63 17.58 -7.32
CA GLU A 255 -26.20 18.86 -7.90
C GLU A 255 -25.24 18.69 -9.09
N ASN A 256 -24.52 17.56 -9.14
CA ASN A 256 -23.50 17.29 -10.15
C ASN A 256 -23.76 15.95 -10.85
N PRO A 257 -24.66 15.89 -11.84
CA PRO A 257 -25.03 14.66 -12.53
C PRO A 257 -23.86 13.91 -13.20
N ARG A 258 -22.76 14.63 -13.48
CA ARG A 258 -21.54 14.03 -14.05
C ARG A 258 -20.57 13.49 -13.01
N ALA A 259 -20.75 13.76 -11.73
CA ALA A 259 -19.96 13.12 -10.68
C ALA A 259 -20.32 11.62 -10.66
N GLY A 260 -19.31 10.79 -10.90
CA GLY A 260 -19.41 9.34 -10.82
C GLY A 260 -18.93 8.80 -9.47
N ILE A 261 -17.88 9.40 -8.92
CA ILE A 261 -17.33 9.10 -7.59
C ILE A 261 -17.00 10.41 -6.88
N VAL A 262 -17.44 10.55 -5.64
CA VAL A 262 -17.02 11.64 -4.74
C VAL A 262 -16.41 11.01 -3.48
N GLN A 263 -15.12 11.20 -3.31
CA GLN A 263 -14.29 10.65 -2.24
C GLN A 263 -14.13 11.70 -1.13
N SER A 264 -14.60 11.40 0.08
CA SER A 264 -14.23 12.21 1.26
C SER A 264 -12.78 11.97 1.65
N LEU A 265 -12.24 12.83 2.51
CA LEU A 265 -10.96 12.60 3.18
C LEU A 265 -11.23 12.07 4.60
N PRO A 266 -11.04 10.76 4.86
CA PRO A 266 -11.16 10.23 6.21
C PRO A 266 -10.16 10.94 7.13
N THR A 267 -10.66 11.42 8.26
CA THR A 267 -9.83 11.92 9.34
C THR A 267 -9.35 10.75 10.18
N ALA A 268 -8.04 10.68 10.37
CA ALA A 268 -7.39 9.69 11.21
C ALA A 268 -7.95 9.71 12.63
N ARG A 269 -8.33 8.55 13.16
CA ARG A 269 -8.56 8.31 14.58
C ARG A 269 -7.42 7.45 15.12
N ALA A 270 -6.63 8.01 16.03
CA ALA A 270 -5.63 7.22 16.74
C ALA A 270 -6.31 6.23 17.68
N GLN A 271 -5.58 5.14 17.88
CA GLN A 271 -5.79 4.24 18.99
C GLN A 271 -4.95 4.74 20.18
N ASP A 272 -4.86 3.93 21.24
CA ASP A 272 -4.12 4.32 22.44
C ASP A 272 -2.58 4.29 22.27
N THR A 273 -2.06 3.76 21.16
CA THR A 273 -0.61 3.63 20.92
C THR A 273 0.03 4.92 20.42
N LEU A 274 1.27 5.17 20.84
CA LEU A 274 2.03 6.35 20.40
C LEU A 274 2.20 6.40 18.86
N HIS A 275 2.37 5.25 18.20
CA HIS A 275 2.48 5.17 16.75
C HIS A 275 1.23 5.72 16.04
N SER A 276 0.03 5.32 16.48
CA SER A 276 -1.21 5.80 15.88
C SER A 276 -1.44 7.29 16.15
N GLN A 277 -1.03 7.79 17.32
CA GLN A 277 -1.09 9.21 17.66
C GLN A 277 -0.16 10.07 16.79
N LEU A 278 1.07 9.60 16.55
CA LEU A 278 2.01 10.25 15.63
C LEU A 278 1.43 10.36 14.23
N GLN A 279 0.82 9.29 13.72
CA GLN A 279 0.18 9.27 12.40
C GLN A 279 -1.04 10.19 12.32
N GLN A 280 -1.92 10.18 13.33
CA GLN A 280 -3.05 11.09 13.40
C GLN A 280 -2.60 12.55 13.43
N PHE A 281 -1.60 12.88 14.25
CA PHE A 281 -1.07 14.24 14.32
C PHE A 281 -0.45 14.68 12.99
N ALA A 282 0.41 13.85 12.39
CA ALA A 282 1.07 14.13 11.12
C ALA A 282 0.07 14.40 9.99
N THR A 283 -0.96 13.55 9.89
CA THR A 283 -2.00 13.66 8.85
C THR A 283 -2.90 14.88 9.08
N ARG A 284 -3.24 15.19 10.32
CA ARG A 284 -4.13 16.31 10.66
C ARG A 284 -3.48 17.68 10.48
N VAL A 285 -2.15 17.78 10.68
CA VAL A 285 -1.38 19.02 10.51
C VAL A 285 -0.82 19.13 9.10
N THR A 286 0.07 18.21 8.72
CA THR A 286 0.80 18.28 7.44
C THR A 286 0.02 17.60 6.31
N GLY A 287 -0.64 16.47 6.59
CA GLY A 287 -1.38 15.71 5.57
C GLY A 287 -2.49 16.50 4.89
N ARG A 288 -3.16 17.42 5.61
CA ARG A 288 -4.18 18.32 5.06
C ARG A 288 -3.68 19.13 3.86
N LEU A 289 -2.42 19.61 3.89
CA LEU A 289 -1.81 20.34 2.77
C LEU A 289 -1.72 19.45 1.53
N PHE A 290 -1.23 18.23 1.70
CA PHE A 290 -1.11 17.28 0.58
C PHE A 290 -2.48 16.95 -0.01
N SER A 291 -3.50 16.71 0.82
CA SER A 291 -4.83 16.36 0.33
C SER A 291 -5.52 17.53 -0.40
N LEU A 292 -5.39 18.76 0.11
CA LEU A 292 -5.87 19.96 -0.58
C LEU A 292 -5.12 20.20 -1.89
N GLY A 293 -3.79 20.04 -1.88
CA GLY A 293 -2.96 20.17 -3.08
C GLY A 293 -3.33 19.15 -4.15
N MET A 294 -3.51 17.89 -3.77
CA MET A 294 -3.97 16.84 -4.69
C MET A 294 -5.33 17.17 -5.28
N ALA A 295 -6.31 17.57 -4.45
CA ALA A 295 -7.62 17.98 -4.95
C ALA A 295 -7.53 19.17 -5.92
N PHE A 296 -6.65 20.14 -5.65
CA PHE A 296 -6.45 21.35 -6.45
C PHE A 296 -5.95 21.10 -7.87
N TRP A 297 -4.92 20.27 -8.05
CA TRP A 297 -4.35 20.03 -9.38
C TRP A 297 -5.01 18.87 -10.12
N GLN A 298 -5.71 17.97 -9.42
CA GLN A 298 -6.42 16.84 -10.03
C GLN A 298 -7.85 17.17 -10.44
N LEU A 299 -8.60 17.90 -9.60
CA LEU A 299 -10.02 18.22 -9.82
C LEU A 299 -10.85 16.99 -10.21
N GLY A 300 -11.71 17.05 -11.24
CA GLY A 300 -12.57 15.95 -11.66
C GLY A 300 -11.87 14.71 -12.26
N GLU A 301 -10.54 14.62 -12.15
CA GLU A 301 -9.74 13.44 -12.50
C GLU A 301 -8.88 12.97 -11.31
N SER A 302 -9.52 12.85 -10.15
CA SER A 302 -8.85 12.57 -8.88
C SER A 302 -8.92 11.11 -8.44
N HIS A 303 -8.47 10.85 -7.21
CA HIS A 303 -8.36 9.53 -6.62
C HIS A 303 -9.69 9.01 -6.06
N TYR A 304 -9.80 7.69 -6.06
CA TYR A 304 -10.72 6.91 -5.25
C TYR A 304 -9.87 5.97 -4.39
N TRP A 305 -10.19 5.84 -3.11
CA TRP A 305 -9.43 5.02 -2.14
C TRP A 305 -10.20 3.79 -1.65
N GLY A 306 -11.34 3.48 -2.28
CA GLY A 306 -12.06 2.24 -2.03
C GLY A 306 -13.09 2.30 -0.88
N HIS A 307 -13.16 3.39 -0.13
CA HIS A 307 -14.13 3.58 0.96
C HIS A 307 -14.33 5.07 1.31
N ASN A 308 -15.31 5.35 2.16
CA ASN A 308 -15.81 6.67 2.55
C ASN A 308 -16.07 7.57 1.33
N ALA A 309 -16.62 6.96 0.28
CA ALA A 309 -16.92 7.60 -0.99
C ALA A 309 -18.32 7.21 -1.45
N ILE A 310 -19.02 8.17 -2.06
CA ILE A 310 -20.29 7.94 -2.73
C ILE A 310 -20.07 7.68 -4.22
N ILE A 311 -20.79 6.72 -4.78
CA ILE A 311 -20.61 6.20 -6.13
C ILE A 311 -21.96 6.14 -6.85
N ARG A 312 -22.01 6.58 -8.11
CA ARG A 312 -23.17 6.40 -9.00
C ARG A 312 -23.23 4.96 -9.48
N VAL A 313 -24.23 4.21 -9.00
CA VAL A 313 -24.25 2.75 -9.11
C VAL A 313 -24.40 2.27 -10.54
N GLU A 314 -25.30 2.87 -11.31
CA GLU A 314 -25.53 2.50 -12.72
C GLU A 314 -24.24 2.61 -13.56
N ALA A 315 -23.56 3.76 -13.48
CA ALA A 315 -22.30 4.00 -14.17
C ALA A 315 -21.21 3.02 -13.70
N PHE A 316 -21.11 2.79 -12.40
CA PHE A 316 -20.13 1.87 -11.83
C PHE A 316 -20.36 0.43 -12.28
N MET A 317 -21.60 -0.05 -12.27
CA MET A 317 -21.96 -1.40 -12.70
C MET A 317 -21.72 -1.62 -14.20
N THR A 318 -21.94 -0.59 -15.00
CA THR A 318 -21.77 -0.64 -16.45
C THR A 318 -20.30 -0.65 -16.85
N HIS A 319 -19.45 0.13 -16.17
CA HIS A 319 -18.08 0.42 -16.65
C HIS A 319 -16.95 -0.08 -15.75
N CYS A 320 -17.19 -0.30 -14.46
CA CYS A 320 -16.13 -0.52 -13.47
C CYS A 320 -15.92 -2.01 -13.10
N ALA A 321 -16.45 -2.93 -13.90
CA ALA A 321 -16.24 -4.36 -13.70
C ALA A 321 -14.80 -4.77 -14.02
N LEU A 322 -14.12 -5.39 -13.04
CA LEU A 322 -12.67 -5.66 -13.12
C LEU A 322 -12.35 -7.05 -13.68
N ALA A 323 -11.62 -7.09 -14.80
CA ALA A 323 -10.99 -8.31 -15.32
C ALA A 323 -9.68 -8.63 -14.59
N PRO A 324 -9.30 -9.91 -14.46
CA PRO A 324 -7.96 -10.26 -14.02
C PRO A 324 -6.91 -9.81 -15.05
N ILE A 325 -5.73 -9.40 -14.58
CA ILE A 325 -4.61 -9.05 -15.46
C ILE A 325 -3.99 -10.35 -16.01
N PRO A 326 -3.88 -10.50 -17.34
CA PRO A 326 -3.31 -11.71 -17.94
C PRO A 326 -1.81 -11.85 -17.63
N GLY A 327 -1.36 -13.09 -17.47
CA GLY A 327 0.04 -13.43 -17.26
C GLY A 327 0.28 -14.43 -16.13
N ARG A 328 1.54 -14.62 -15.78
CA ARG A 328 2.02 -15.44 -14.66
C ARG A 328 2.84 -14.57 -13.70
N GLY A 329 3.06 -15.03 -12.48
CA GLY A 329 3.86 -14.33 -11.46
C GLY A 329 3.08 -13.33 -10.61
N GLY A 330 3.79 -12.55 -9.77
CA GLY A 330 3.20 -11.68 -8.76
C GLY A 330 2.38 -10.50 -9.31
N LEU A 331 2.68 -10.03 -10.52
CA LEU A 331 2.01 -8.87 -11.14
C LEU A 331 0.83 -9.25 -12.06
N ALA A 332 0.33 -10.47 -11.98
CA ALA A 332 -0.82 -10.96 -12.76
C ALA A 332 -1.96 -11.42 -11.83
N GLY A 333 -3.13 -11.72 -12.40
CA GLY A 333 -4.29 -12.21 -11.65
C GLY A 333 -5.28 -11.14 -11.23
N GLU A 334 -6.01 -11.39 -10.14
CA GLU A 334 -7.04 -10.47 -9.64
C GLU A 334 -6.42 -9.13 -9.22
N ILE A 335 -7.10 -8.03 -9.54
CA ILE A 335 -6.67 -6.68 -9.16
C ILE A 335 -6.80 -6.51 -7.65
N LEU A 336 -5.67 -6.24 -6.99
CA LEU A 336 -5.60 -6.07 -5.53
C LEU A 336 -6.02 -4.66 -5.10
N SER A 337 -5.44 -3.63 -5.70
CA SER A 337 -5.78 -2.22 -5.48
C SER A 337 -6.78 -1.77 -6.54
N HIS A 338 -8.06 -2.12 -6.32
CA HIS A 338 -9.13 -1.93 -7.30
C HIS A 338 -9.53 -0.47 -7.51
N ASP A 339 -9.38 0.34 -6.47
CA ASP A 339 -9.79 1.71 -6.32
C ASP A 339 -9.24 2.65 -7.41
N PHE A 340 -7.94 2.62 -7.70
CA PHE A 340 -7.34 3.44 -8.76
C PHE A 340 -7.85 3.06 -10.15
N VAL A 341 -8.07 1.76 -10.36
CA VAL A 341 -8.56 1.22 -11.62
C VAL A 341 -10.03 1.60 -11.83
N GLU A 342 -10.84 1.55 -10.78
CA GLU A 342 -12.24 1.96 -10.80
C GLU A 342 -12.40 3.47 -11.03
N ALA A 343 -11.55 4.32 -10.44
CA ALA A 343 -11.50 5.75 -10.76
C ALA A 343 -11.19 5.99 -12.25
N ALA A 344 -10.15 5.32 -12.78
CA ALA A 344 -9.77 5.45 -14.18
C ALA A 344 -10.88 4.96 -15.13
N LEU A 345 -11.54 3.85 -14.80
CA LEU A 345 -12.68 3.31 -15.56
C LEU A 345 -13.86 4.28 -15.55
N MET A 346 -14.22 4.83 -14.39
CA MET A 346 -15.28 5.82 -14.24
C MET A 346 -14.97 7.07 -15.09
N ARG A 347 -13.72 7.55 -15.03
CA ARG A 347 -13.29 8.69 -15.85
C ARG A 347 -13.29 8.38 -17.35
N ARG A 348 -12.87 7.18 -17.75
CA ARG A 348 -12.90 6.72 -19.15
C ARG A 348 -14.33 6.67 -19.69
N ALA A 349 -15.31 6.34 -18.84
CA ALA A 349 -16.74 6.34 -19.17
C ALA A 349 -17.35 7.75 -19.29
N GLY A 350 -16.59 8.81 -19.01
CA GLY A 350 -17.05 10.20 -19.15
C GLY A 350 -17.49 10.87 -17.86
N TYR A 351 -17.63 10.12 -16.77
CA TYR A 351 -17.94 10.67 -15.44
C TYR A 351 -16.71 11.33 -14.80
N GLU A 352 -16.94 12.21 -13.85
CA GLU A 352 -15.93 12.93 -13.08
C GLU A 352 -15.68 12.20 -11.75
N VAL A 353 -14.42 12.20 -11.30
CA VAL A 353 -13.99 11.61 -10.01
C VAL A 353 -13.37 12.72 -9.17
N TRP A 354 -13.96 12.99 -8.01
CA TRP A 354 -13.61 14.14 -7.19
C TRP A 354 -13.12 13.72 -5.81
N LEU A 355 -11.99 14.28 -5.37
CA LEU A 355 -11.68 14.40 -3.95
C LEU A 355 -12.43 15.62 -3.41
N ALA A 356 -13.12 15.45 -2.28
CA ALA A 356 -13.91 16.48 -1.62
C ALA A 356 -13.40 16.74 -0.19
N PRO A 357 -12.27 17.46 -0.02
CA PRO A 357 -11.65 17.73 1.27
C PRO A 357 -12.52 18.46 2.28
N GLN A 358 -13.55 19.17 1.80
CA GLN A 358 -14.51 19.90 2.62
C GLN A 358 -15.60 19.00 3.24
N LEU A 359 -15.69 17.73 2.84
CA LEU A 359 -16.59 16.77 3.47
C LEU A 359 -15.97 16.27 4.78
N ASP A 360 -16.20 17.03 5.84
CA ASP A 360 -15.90 16.61 7.21
C ASP A 360 -16.81 15.46 7.63
N GLY A 361 -16.58 14.89 8.82
CA GLY A 361 -17.47 13.88 9.40
C GLY A 361 -17.25 12.47 8.85
N SER A 362 -16.02 12.17 8.43
CA SER A 362 -15.57 10.87 7.93
C SER A 362 -14.34 10.47 8.73
N TRP A 363 -14.38 9.34 9.42
CA TRP A 363 -13.29 8.89 10.29
C TRP A 363 -12.92 7.44 10.02
N GLU A 364 -11.64 7.11 10.21
CA GLU A 364 -11.08 5.76 10.10
C GLU A 364 -10.03 5.52 11.17
N GLN A 365 -9.77 4.25 11.52
CA GLN A 365 -8.72 3.91 12.47
C GLN A 365 -7.38 3.71 11.78
N TYR A 366 -6.31 4.24 12.36
CA TYR A 366 -4.96 3.95 11.88
C TYR A 366 -4.44 2.60 12.40
N PRO A 367 -3.48 1.97 11.70
CA PRO A 367 -2.77 0.81 12.23
C PRO A 367 -2.19 1.12 13.62
N PRO A 368 -2.32 0.20 14.59
CA PRO A 368 -1.91 0.45 15.97
C PRO A 368 -0.38 0.50 16.13
N ASN A 369 0.40 -0.06 15.22
CA ASN A 369 1.86 -0.07 15.31
C ASN A 369 2.50 -0.20 13.92
N LEU A 370 3.82 0.04 13.88
CA LEU A 370 4.61 -0.01 12.65
C LEU A 370 4.53 -1.36 11.93
N LEU A 371 4.43 -2.49 12.64
CA LEU A 371 4.33 -3.81 12.01
C LEU A 371 3.00 -4.01 11.28
N ALA A 372 1.91 -3.52 11.87
CA ALA A 372 0.59 -3.55 11.25
C ALA A 372 0.53 -2.61 10.03
N GLU A 373 1.16 -1.45 10.13
CA GLU A 373 1.30 -0.50 9.01
C GLU A 373 2.08 -1.12 7.84
N LEU A 374 3.28 -1.65 8.08
CA LEU A 374 4.10 -2.27 7.04
C LEU A 374 3.40 -3.46 6.36
N GLN A 375 2.58 -4.21 7.09
CA GLN A 375 1.76 -5.27 6.50
C GLN A 375 0.67 -4.74 5.56
N ARG A 376 0.06 -3.59 5.90
CA ARG A 376 -0.89 -2.88 5.03
C ARG A 376 -0.18 -2.40 3.76
N ASP A 377 0.94 -1.69 3.93
CA ASP A 377 1.76 -1.16 2.85
C ASP A 377 2.23 -2.26 1.89
N ARG A 378 2.58 -3.44 2.38
CA ARG A 378 2.96 -4.56 1.51
C ARG A 378 1.88 -4.94 0.51
N ARG A 379 0.61 -4.98 0.94
CA ARG A 379 -0.52 -5.30 0.06
C ARG A 379 -0.73 -4.20 -0.97
N TRP A 380 -0.57 -2.94 -0.55
CA TRP A 380 -0.67 -1.78 -1.43
C TRP A 380 0.49 -1.73 -2.44
N CYS A 381 1.72 -2.04 -2.02
CA CYS A 381 2.88 -2.18 -2.90
C CYS A 381 2.63 -3.21 -4.00
N GLN A 382 2.16 -4.41 -3.63
CA GLN A 382 1.82 -5.45 -4.61
C GLN A 382 0.77 -4.96 -5.61
N GLY A 383 -0.31 -4.38 -5.11
CA GLY A 383 -1.41 -3.91 -5.95
C GLY A 383 -1.03 -2.75 -6.86
N ASN A 384 -0.21 -1.80 -6.38
CA ASN A 384 0.25 -0.66 -7.16
C ASN A 384 1.25 -1.07 -8.27
N LEU A 385 2.20 -1.96 -7.96
CA LEU A 385 3.09 -2.52 -8.98
C LEU A 385 2.33 -3.36 -10.01
N GLN A 386 1.30 -4.09 -9.57
CA GLN A 386 0.40 -4.82 -10.47
C GLN A 386 -0.36 -3.84 -11.40
N ASN A 387 -0.92 -2.76 -10.84
CA ASN A 387 -1.67 -1.75 -11.58
C ASN A 387 -0.81 -0.97 -12.58
N ALA A 388 0.50 -0.84 -12.37
CA ALA A 388 1.40 -0.21 -13.33
C ALA A 388 1.34 -0.87 -14.72
N ARG A 389 1.00 -2.17 -14.81
CA ARG A 389 0.79 -2.87 -16.09
C ARG A 389 -0.40 -2.33 -16.89
N LEU A 390 -1.31 -1.61 -16.25
CA LEU A 390 -2.48 -0.99 -16.87
C LEU A 390 -2.20 0.45 -17.33
N VAL A 391 -1.01 1.01 -17.09
CA VAL A 391 -0.70 2.40 -17.45
C VAL A 391 -0.84 2.67 -18.95
N ALA A 392 -0.62 1.65 -19.80
CA ALA A 392 -0.70 1.72 -21.25
C ALA A 392 -2.10 1.45 -21.81
N GLU A 393 -3.08 1.11 -20.97
CA GLU A 393 -4.45 0.83 -21.40
C GLU A 393 -5.08 2.05 -22.12
N PRO A 394 -5.73 1.83 -23.28
CA PRO A 394 -6.35 2.92 -24.02
C PRO A 394 -7.50 3.62 -23.26
N GLY A 395 -7.61 4.93 -23.48
CA GLY A 395 -8.68 5.78 -22.91
C GLY A 395 -8.40 6.33 -21.51
N TRP A 396 -7.31 5.96 -20.85
CA TRP A 396 -6.88 6.65 -19.62
C TRP A 396 -6.52 8.10 -19.87
N ARG A 397 -7.05 8.98 -19.03
CA ARG A 397 -6.68 10.39 -18.98
C ARG A 397 -5.25 10.53 -18.43
N PRO A 398 -4.48 11.57 -18.82
CA PRO A 398 -3.11 11.75 -18.36
C PRO A 398 -2.95 11.72 -16.84
N ALA A 399 -3.89 12.32 -16.09
CA ALA A 399 -3.88 12.28 -14.62
C ALA A 399 -3.94 10.86 -14.06
N HIS A 400 -4.83 10.01 -14.58
CA HIS A 400 -4.95 8.62 -14.13
C HIS A 400 -3.75 7.75 -14.55
N ARG A 401 -3.13 8.03 -15.70
CA ARG A 401 -1.84 7.40 -16.06
C ARG A 401 -0.76 7.78 -15.05
N ALA A 402 -0.68 9.06 -14.71
CA ALA A 402 0.24 9.53 -13.68
C ALA A 402 -0.07 8.90 -12.30
N MET A 403 -1.34 8.66 -11.95
CA MET A 403 -1.72 7.94 -10.73
C MET A 403 -1.19 6.50 -10.69
N PHE A 404 -1.25 5.76 -11.80
CA PHE A 404 -0.66 4.42 -11.86
C PHE A 404 0.87 4.45 -11.71
N VAL A 405 1.53 5.41 -12.36
CA VAL A 405 3.00 5.58 -12.26
C VAL A 405 3.40 5.98 -10.85
N THR A 406 2.77 7.02 -10.28
CA THR A 406 3.07 7.53 -8.92
C THR A 406 2.72 6.50 -7.85
N GLY A 407 1.63 5.74 -8.02
CA GLY A 407 1.28 4.62 -7.15
C GLY A 407 2.39 3.57 -7.10
N ALA A 408 2.95 3.18 -8.25
CA ALA A 408 4.10 2.26 -8.30
C ALA A 408 5.39 2.88 -7.75
N LEU A 409 5.70 4.12 -8.14
CA LEU A 409 6.89 4.84 -7.69
C LEU A 409 6.89 5.12 -6.19
N SER A 410 5.73 5.26 -5.55
CA SER A 410 5.64 5.45 -4.09
C SER A 410 6.31 4.33 -3.28
N TYR A 411 6.48 3.15 -3.87
CA TYR A 411 7.26 2.04 -3.31
C TYR A 411 8.59 1.83 -4.04
N ALA A 412 8.61 1.95 -5.38
CA ALA A 412 9.81 1.72 -6.17
C ALA A 412 10.92 2.77 -5.94
N ILE A 413 10.60 3.93 -5.37
CA ILE A 413 11.63 4.92 -5.00
C ILE A 413 12.54 4.42 -3.88
N ALA A 414 12.06 3.53 -3.01
CA ALA A 414 12.85 2.99 -1.91
C ALA A 414 14.10 2.19 -2.35
N PRO A 415 13.99 1.21 -3.28
CA PRO A 415 15.19 0.57 -3.81
C PRO A 415 16.09 1.53 -4.61
N LEU A 416 15.52 2.54 -5.28
CA LEU A 416 16.32 3.56 -5.98
C LEU A 416 17.15 4.42 -5.01
N TRP A 417 16.58 4.78 -3.85
CA TRP A 417 17.32 5.44 -2.76
C TRP A 417 18.45 4.55 -2.22
N ILE A 418 18.19 3.26 -2.00
CA ILE A 418 19.25 2.32 -1.56
C ILE A 418 20.35 2.22 -2.62
N SER A 419 19.99 2.11 -3.90
CA SER A 419 20.97 2.10 -4.99
C SER A 419 21.80 3.38 -5.03
N PHE A 420 21.18 4.55 -4.80
CA PHE A 420 21.90 5.82 -4.72
C PHE A 420 22.93 5.82 -3.57
N VAL A 421 22.54 5.36 -2.37
CA VAL A 421 23.45 5.24 -1.22
C VAL A 421 24.58 4.24 -1.50
N VAL A 422 24.27 3.07 -2.05
CA VAL A 422 25.24 2.01 -2.38
C VAL A 422 26.25 2.52 -3.40
N LEU A 423 25.80 3.14 -4.50
CA LEU A 423 26.68 3.68 -5.53
C LEU A 423 27.56 4.80 -4.97
N GLY A 424 26.99 5.74 -4.22
CA GLY A 424 27.76 6.78 -3.56
C GLY A 424 28.76 6.24 -2.53
N THR A 425 28.49 5.06 -1.95
CA THR A 425 29.41 4.40 -1.00
C THR A 425 30.58 3.70 -1.68
N LEU A 426 30.38 3.20 -2.90
CA LEU A 426 31.29 2.26 -3.56
C LEU A 426 32.07 2.87 -4.73
N LEU A 427 31.60 3.99 -5.28
CA LEU A 427 32.17 4.63 -6.46
C LEU A 427 33.02 5.87 -6.13
N ASP A 428 33.51 5.98 -4.88
CA ASP A 428 34.38 7.07 -4.39
C ASP A 428 33.93 8.46 -4.89
N ALA A 429 32.65 8.77 -4.66
CA ALA A 429 32.05 10.00 -5.15
C ALA A 429 32.75 11.24 -4.53
N PRO A 430 32.95 12.33 -5.30
CA PRO A 430 33.65 13.53 -4.85
C PRO A 430 33.14 14.03 -3.50
N ARG A 431 34.08 14.48 -2.65
CA ARG A 431 33.82 14.86 -1.26
C ARG A 431 32.76 15.96 -1.16
N LEU A 432 31.93 15.89 -0.13
CA LEU A 432 30.92 16.90 0.26
C LEU A 432 31.51 18.27 0.69
N SER A 433 32.79 18.52 0.42
CA SER A 433 33.47 19.81 0.68
C SER A 433 33.17 20.89 -0.37
N ASP A 434 32.40 20.55 -1.41
CA ASP A 434 32.04 21.48 -2.49
C ASP A 434 30.81 22.32 -2.14
N ASP A 435 30.81 23.60 -2.53
CA ASP A 435 29.68 24.53 -2.32
C ASP A 435 28.35 23.96 -2.87
N SER A 436 28.40 23.23 -3.99
CA SER A 436 27.24 22.56 -4.60
C SER A 436 26.60 21.52 -3.66
N ALA A 437 27.39 20.81 -2.85
CA ALA A 437 26.88 19.85 -1.89
C ALA A 437 26.09 20.53 -0.77
N VAL A 438 26.56 21.68 -0.28
CA VAL A 438 25.85 22.48 0.72
C VAL A 438 24.51 22.96 0.16
N VAL A 439 24.48 23.44 -1.08
CA VAL A 439 23.24 23.88 -1.74
C VAL A 439 22.27 22.70 -1.89
N LEU A 440 22.72 21.52 -2.33
CA LEU A 440 21.89 20.32 -2.41
C LEU A 440 21.32 19.91 -1.05
N TRP A 441 22.11 20.00 0.03
CA TRP A 441 21.65 19.74 1.40
C TRP A 441 20.59 20.73 1.85
N VAL A 442 20.79 22.03 1.63
CA VAL A 442 19.81 23.07 1.96
C VAL A 442 18.53 22.88 1.14
N MET A 443 18.64 22.60 -0.16
CA MET A 443 17.49 22.29 -1.01
C MET A 443 16.72 21.07 -0.50
N THR A 444 17.43 19.99 -0.13
CA THR A 444 16.81 18.78 0.43
C THR A 444 16.08 19.10 1.72
N ALA A 445 16.70 19.86 2.62
CA ALA A 445 16.10 20.28 3.88
C ALA A 445 14.84 21.12 3.65
N VAL A 446 14.86 22.08 2.71
CA VAL A 446 13.69 22.87 2.34
C VAL A 446 12.57 21.98 1.79
N LEU A 447 12.88 21.11 0.83
CA LEU A 447 11.89 20.25 0.19
C LEU A 447 11.20 19.29 1.20
N LEU A 448 11.94 18.81 2.19
CA LEU A 448 11.42 17.86 3.19
C LEU A 448 10.76 18.53 4.41
N LEU A 449 11.31 19.65 4.89
CA LEU A 449 10.88 20.28 6.15
C LEU A 449 9.84 21.38 5.93
N MET A 450 9.91 22.11 4.82
CA MET A 450 9.01 23.24 4.57
C MET A 450 7.52 22.84 4.58
N PRO A 451 7.08 21.70 4.01
CA PRO A 451 5.68 21.28 4.12
C PRO A 451 5.20 21.14 5.57
N ARG A 452 6.07 20.66 6.46
CA ARG A 452 5.77 20.51 7.90
C ARG A 452 5.67 21.86 8.57
N VAL A 453 6.59 22.77 8.26
CA VAL A 453 6.56 24.16 8.75
C VAL A 453 5.28 24.85 8.31
N LEU A 454 4.91 24.73 7.02
CA LEU A 454 3.67 25.29 6.49
C LEU A 454 2.43 24.73 7.19
N GLY A 455 2.41 23.43 7.51
CA GLY A 455 1.30 22.82 8.25
C GLY A 455 1.11 23.45 9.62
N VAL A 456 2.20 23.62 10.38
CA VAL A 456 2.18 24.26 11.70
C VAL A 456 1.77 25.72 11.59
N VAL A 457 2.38 26.47 10.68
CA VAL A 457 2.04 27.88 10.43
C VAL A 457 0.57 28.04 10.06
N ALA A 458 0.02 27.14 9.24
CA ALA A 458 -1.38 27.19 8.86
C ALA A 458 -2.33 26.96 10.05
N VAL A 459 -2.00 26.05 10.97
CA VAL A 459 -2.78 25.85 12.21
C VAL A 459 -2.68 27.07 13.13
N LEU A 460 -1.50 27.68 13.25
CA LEU A 460 -1.29 28.89 14.05
C LEU A 460 -2.04 30.09 13.47
N ALA A 461 -1.92 30.32 12.16
CA ALA A 461 -2.59 31.40 11.44
C ALA A 461 -4.12 31.28 11.48
N ALA A 462 -4.65 30.05 11.51
CA ALA A 462 -6.07 29.79 11.69
C ALA A 462 -6.57 29.98 13.14
N GLY A 463 -5.68 30.27 14.10
CA GLY A 463 -6.03 30.40 15.52
C GLY A 463 -6.46 29.06 16.17
N GLU A 464 -6.20 27.93 15.51
CA GLU A 464 -6.66 26.61 15.94
C GLU A 464 -5.69 25.95 16.94
N ALA A 465 -4.56 26.58 17.27
CA ALA A 465 -3.52 26.03 18.14
C ALA A 465 -4.07 25.49 19.48
N ARG A 466 -5.07 26.16 20.06
CA ARG A 466 -5.73 25.69 21.30
C ARG A 466 -6.41 24.33 21.15
N ARG A 467 -6.85 23.94 19.95
CA ARG A 467 -7.43 22.62 19.67
C ARG A 467 -6.36 21.51 19.64
N PHE A 468 -5.08 21.89 19.54
CA PHE A 468 -3.91 20.99 19.52
C PHE A 468 -3.08 21.01 20.82
N GLY A 469 -3.60 21.56 21.91
CA GLY A 469 -2.83 21.71 23.15
C GLY A 469 -2.29 23.11 23.43
N GLY A 470 -2.41 24.04 22.50
CA GLY A 470 -1.78 25.36 22.53
C GLY A 470 -0.53 25.42 21.64
N SER A 471 -0.01 26.63 21.41
CA SER A 471 1.08 26.85 20.43
C SER A 471 2.37 26.10 20.79
N ALA A 472 2.77 26.11 22.07
CA ALA A 472 3.97 25.40 22.52
C ALA A 472 3.82 23.87 22.37
N ALA A 473 2.66 23.32 22.74
CA ALA A 473 2.37 21.90 22.59
C ALA A 473 2.32 21.47 21.12
N LEU A 474 1.75 22.31 20.23
CA LEU A 474 1.74 22.07 18.78
C LEU A 474 3.18 21.98 18.24
N VAL A 475 4.04 22.94 18.55
CA VAL A 475 5.45 22.94 18.09
C VAL A 475 6.20 21.73 18.67
N ALA A 476 6.07 21.45 19.95
CA ALA A 476 6.69 20.28 20.58
C ALA A 476 6.21 18.96 19.95
N SER A 477 4.92 18.86 19.64
CA SER A 477 4.32 17.71 18.95
C SER A 477 4.85 17.56 17.53
N SER A 478 5.05 18.66 16.81
CA SER A 478 5.65 18.66 15.47
C SER A 478 7.12 18.25 15.49
N VAL A 479 7.90 18.67 16.49
CA VAL A 479 9.29 18.21 16.66
C VAL A 479 9.32 16.72 16.99
N LEU A 480 8.48 16.26 17.93
CA LEU A 480 8.39 14.84 18.28
C LEU A 480 8.01 13.98 17.07
N GLU A 481 7.03 14.43 16.29
CA GLU A 481 6.62 13.76 15.06
C GLU A 481 7.71 13.77 13.99
N LEU A 482 8.44 14.89 13.82
CA LEU A 482 9.59 14.96 12.91
C LEU A 482 10.68 13.96 13.28
N LEU A 483 11.05 13.89 14.58
CA LEU A 483 12.06 12.94 15.06
C LEU A 483 11.60 11.48 14.86
N ALA A 484 10.35 11.18 15.16
CA ALA A 484 9.79 9.85 14.95
C ALA A 484 9.74 9.47 13.45
N SER A 485 9.36 10.40 12.59
CA SER A 485 9.37 10.23 11.13
C SER A 485 10.79 10.00 10.60
N ALA A 486 11.78 10.73 11.10
CA ALA A 486 13.18 10.55 10.72
C ALA A 486 13.70 9.16 11.07
N VAL A 487 13.30 8.62 12.24
CA VAL A 487 13.62 7.23 12.60
C VAL A 487 12.88 6.24 11.69
N GLN A 488 11.60 6.48 11.37
CA GLN A 488 10.82 5.56 10.54
C GLN A 488 11.27 5.49 9.08
N ALA A 489 11.84 6.56 8.52
CA ALA A 489 12.13 6.65 7.09
C ALA A 489 13.09 5.53 6.60
N PRO A 490 14.26 5.29 7.22
CA PRO A 490 15.13 4.15 6.87
C PRO A 490 14.45 2.78 7.00
N LEU A 491 13.62 2.59 8.04
CA LEU A 491 12.91 1.32 8.25
C LEU A 491 11.91 1.06 7.12
N ARG A 492 11.13 2.08 6.75
CA ARG A 492 10.19 2.01 5.62
C ARG A 492 10.94 1.78 4.31
N MET A 493 12.07 2.46 4.10
CA MET A 493 12.88 2.29 2.90
C MET A 493 13.35 0.84 2.71
N LEU A 494 13.82 0.20 3.78
CA LEU A 494 14.17 -1.22 3.74
C LEU A 494 12.95 -2.12 3.49
N ALA A 495 11.88 -1.91 4.25
CA ALA A 495 10.66 -2.72 4.12
C ALA A 495 10.07 -2.61 2.70
N HIS A 496 9.89 -1.40 2.18
CA HIS A 496 9.38 -1.16 0.82
C HIS A 496 10.29 -1.76 -0.24
N THR A 497 11.61 -1.69 -0.08
CA THR A 497 12.55 -2.40 -0.97
C THR A 497 12.28 -3.91 -0.99
N THR A 498 12.13 -4.54 0.18
CA THR A 498 11.81 -5.98 0.24
C THR A 498 10.45 -6.29 -0.40
N PHE A 499 9.47 -5.40 -0.27
CA PHE A 499 8.14 -5.58 -0.84
C PHE A 499 8.17 -5.48 -2.37
N VAL A 500 8.91 -4.51 -2.92
CA VAL A 500 9.10 -4.36 -4.37
C VAL A 500 9.79 -5.60 -4.95
N ILE A 501 10.88 -6.06 -4.33
CA ILE A 501 11.58 -7.29 -4.75
C ILE A 501 10.63 -8.49 -4.68
N GLY A 502 9.89 -8.66 -3.58
CA GLY A 502 8.91 -9.73 -3.43
C GLY A 502 7.80 -9.70 -4.49
N ALA A 503 7.31 -8.50 -4.81
CA ALA A 503 6.26 -8.32 -5.82
C ALA A 503 6.72 -8.67 -7.23
N LEU A 504 7.94 -8.27 -7.61
CA LEU A 504 8.53 -8.52 -8.93
C LEU A 504 8.94 -9.99 -9.10
N THR A 505 9.51 -10.60 -8.07
CA THR A 505 9.95 -12.01 -8.11
C THR A 505 8.82 -13.01 -7.88
N GLY A 506 7.69 -12.57 -7.32
CA GLY A 506 6.61 -13.45 -6.92
C GLY A 506 6.93 -14.29 -5.67
N LEU A 507 8.04 -14.00 -4.98
CA LEU A 507 8.37 -14.62 -3.69
C LEU A 507 7.25 -14.30 -2.70
N LYS A 508 6.58 -15.36 -2.22
CA LYS A 508 5.61 -15.24 -1.13
C LYS A 508 6.35 -14.91 0.15
N LEU A 509 6.64 -13.64 0.37
CA LEU A 509 6.89 -13.13 1.70
C LEU A 509 5.58 -13.36 2.43
N GLU A 510 5.47 -14.25 3.41
CA GLU A 510 4.29 -14.32 4.28
C GLU A 510 4.68 -13.67 5.60
N TRP A 511 4.15 -12.46 5.83
CA TRP A 511 4.33 -11.73 7.07
C TRP A 511 3.02 -11.80 7.83
N LYS A 512 2.99 -12.62 8.88
CA LYS A 512 1.83 -12.77 9.76
C LYS A 512 2.00 -11.82 10.94
N SER A 513 1.40 -10.64 10.87
CA SER A 513 1.39 -9.72 12.01
C SER A 513 0.41 -10.21 13.08
N PRO A 514 0.63 -9.87 14.36
CA PRO A 514 -0.33 -10.10 15.45
C PRO A 514 -1.72 -9.52 15.11
N PRO A 515 -2.80 -10.00 15.76
CA PRO A 515 -4.17 -9.53 15.49
C PRO A 515 -4.28 -7.99 15.62
N ARG A 516 -5.21 -7.41 14.84
CA ARG A 516 -5.46 -5.95 14.68
C ARG A 516 -5.89 -5.20 15.96
N GLN A 517 -5.81 -5.83 17.12
CA GLN A 517 -6.08 -5.17 18.39
C GLN A 517 -4.91 -4.27 18.76
N ALA A 518 -5.18 -3.17 19.46
CA ALA A 518 -4.17 -2.41 20.17
C ALA A 518 -3.52 -3.35 21.20
N GLY A 519 -2.40 -3.94 20.81
CA GLY A 519 -1.61 -4.84 21.62
C GLY A 519 -0.19 -4.36 21.58
N THR A 520 0.45 -4.25 22.75
CA THR A 520 1.85 -3.87 22.85
C THR A 520 2.71 -4.84 22.04
N VAL A 521 3.53 -4.30 21.12
CA VAL A 521 4.44 -5.12 20.31
C VAL A 521 5.48 -5.77 21.22
N ALA A 522 5.60 -7.10 21.17
CA ALA A 522 6.61 -7.81 21.92
C ALA A 522 8.01 -7.56 21.32
N TRP A 523 9.02 -7.43 22.19
CA TRP A 523 10.43 -7.25 21.78
C TRP A 523 10.91 -8.32 20.79
N ARG A 524 10.54 -9.59 21.04
CA ARG A 524 10.88 -10.72 20.17
C ARG A 524 10.32 -10.53 18.76
N ASP A 525 9.05 -10.15 18.66
CA ASP A 525 8.38 -9.99 17.36
C ASP A 525 9.01 -8.83 16.59
N ALA A 526 9.31 -7.70 17.26
CA ALA A 526 10.02 -6.58 16.67
C ALA A 526 11.44 -6.96 16.19
N ALA A 527 12.20 -7.71 17.00
CA ALA A 527 13.57 -8.13 16.67
C ALA A 527 13.61 -9.08 15.46
N VAL A 528 12.71 -10.07 15.40
CA VAL A 528 12.63 -11.02 14.29
C VAL A 528 12.17 -10.33 13.01
N SER A 529 11.17 -9.44 13.11
CA SER A 529 10.58 -8.78 11.97
C SER A 529 11.45 -7.68 11.36
N ILE A 530 12.02 -6.81 12.19
CA ILE A 530 12.73 -5.61 11.73
C ILE A 530 14.24 -5.75 11.89
N GLY A 531 14.72 -6.35 12.98
CA GLY A 531 16.16 -6.44 13.28
C GLY A 531 16.98 -7.17 12.20
N LEU A 532 16.40 -8.19 11.58
CA LEU A 532 17.06 -8.91 10.47
C LEU A 532 17.13 -8.06 9.19
N MET A 533 16.19 -7.15 8.98
CA MET A 533 16.16 -6.29 7.78
C MET A 533 17.22 -5.21 7.83
N SER A 534 17.62 -4.75 9.02
CA SER A 534 18.66 -3.73 9.20
C SER A 534 20.08 -4.24 8.93
N LEU A 535 20.34 -5.55 9.00
CA LEU A 535 21.70 -6.12 8.92
C LEU A 535 22.48 -5.75 7.64
N PRO A 536 21.90 -5.80 6.42
CA PRO A 536 22.65 -5.49 5.21
C PRO A 536 23.15 -4.04 5.14
N LEU A 537 22.34 -3.07 5.58
CA LEU A 537 22.75 -1.66 5.63
C LEU A 537 23.75 -1.39 6.76
N LEU A 538 23.63 -2.08 7.88
CA LEU A 538 24.65 -2.03 8.95
C LEU A 538 26.00 -2.59 8.44
N ALA A 539 25.98 -3.69 7.69
CA ALA A 539 27.17 -4.25 7.08
C ALA A 539 27.79 -3.29 6.05
N LEU A 540 26.97 -2.67 5.18
CA LEU A 540 27.42 -1.65 4.24
C LEU A 540 28.10 -0.47 4.96
N ALA A 541 27.52 -0.01 6.07
CA ALA A 541 28.11 1.08 6.85
C ALA A 541 29.46 0.71 7.48
N VAL A 542 29.62 -0.53 7.95
CA VAL A 542 30.91 -1.03 8.45
C VAL A 542 31.94 -1.14 7.33
N LEU A 543 31.53 -1.59 6.14
CA LEU A 543 32.41 -1.67 4.97
C LEU A 543 32.85 -0.28 4.49
N GLY A 544 31.94 0.68 4.41
CA GLY A 544 32.26 2.07 4.05
C GLY A 544 33.18 2.77 5.05
N GLN A 545 33.12 2.42 6.35
CA GLN A 545 34.10 2.90 7.32
C GLN A 545 35.49 2.30 7.10
N ARG A 546 35.56 1.04 6.65
CA ARG A 546 36.83 0.34 6.43
C ARG A 546 37.57 0.80 5.18
N SER A 547 36.87 1.32 4.18
CA SER A 547 37.52 1.92 3.00
C SER A 547 38.22 3.25 3.32
N GLY A 548 37.99 3.85 4.48
CA GLY A 548 38.63 5.10 4.90
C GLY A 548 38.15 6.36 4.16
N GLU A 549 37.32 6.19 3.14
CA GLU A 549 36.88 7.25 2.21
C GLU A 549 35.55 7.90 2.65
N ILE A 550 34.70 7.19 3.39
CA ILE A 550 33.39 7.68 3.85
C ILE A 550 33.33 7.65 5.37
N GLY A 551 33.45 8.82 5.98
CA GLY A 551 33.32 8.97 7.42
C GLY A 551 31.98 8.43 7.92
N ALA A 552 32.00 7.67 9.01
CA ALA A 552 30.83 7.05 9.66
C ALA A 552 29.63 8.00 9.84
N TRP A 553 29.92 9.31 9.97
CA TRP A 553 28.95 10.39 10.13
C TRP A 553 28.01 10.59 8.92
N HIS A 554 28.44 10.31 7.70
CA HIS A 554 27.61 10.49 6.50
C HIS A 554 26.48 9.46 6.41
N LEU A 555 26.73 8.24 6.88
CA LEU A 555 25.73 7.18 6.96
C LEU A 555 24.95 7.20 8.28
N ALA A 556 25.33 8.04 9.24
CA ALA A 556 24.68 8.12 10.55
C ALA A 556 23.15 8.37 10.47
N PRO A 557 22.62 9.25 9.58
CA PRO A 557 21.17 9.44 9.44
C PRO A 557 20.42 8.17 9.00
N LEU A 558 21.11 7.20 8.39
CA LEU A 558 20.55 5.93 7.98
C LEU A 558 20.78 4.85 9.04
N VAL A 559 22.00 4.76 9.58
CA VAL A 559 22.44 3.71 10.51
C VAL A 559 21.81 3.86 11.88
N LEU A 560 21.79 5.08 12.43
CA LEU A 560 21.30 5.32 13.79
C LEU A 560 19.82 4.93 13.95
N PRO A 561 18.90 5.31 13.04
CA PRO A 561 17.54 4.79 13.04
C PRO A 561 17.42 3.27 13.00
N LEU A 562 18.30 2.60 12.24
CA LEU A 562 18.28 1.14 12.11
C LEU A 562 18.75 0.44 13.39
N LEU A 563 19.72 1.01 14.10
CA LEU A 563 20.12 0.54 15.43
C LEU A 563 18.98 0.71 16.46
N LEU A 564 18.22 1.80 16.35
CA LEU A 564 17.08 2.10 17.20
C LEU A 564 15.77 1.42 16.75
N ALA A 565 15.77 0.65 15.66
CA ALA A 565 14.57 0.18 15.01
C ALA A 565 13.67 -0.70 15.92
N VAL A 566 14.30 -1.62 16.65
CA VAL A 566 13.62 -2.52 17.58
C VAL A 566 13.02 -1.76 18.77
N PRO A 567 13.81 -1.00 19.58
CA PRO A 567 13.25 -0.27 20.71
C PRO A 567 12.22 0.77 20.25
N PHE A 568 12.45 1.46 19.13
CA PHE A 568 11.48 2.40 18.57
C PHE A 568 10.14 1.73 18.26
N THR A 569 10.15 0.56 17.62
CA THR A 569 8.92 -0.18 17.28
C THR A 569 8.13 -0.59 18.52
N VAL A 570 8.83 -1.05 19.57
CA VAL A 570 8.19 -1.46 20.83
C VAL A 570 7.63 -0.25 21.58
N LEU A 571 8.43 0.81 21.73
CA LEU A 571 8.03 2.02 22.44
C LEU A 571 6.86 2.72 21.75
N THR A 572 6.92 2.89 20.42
CA THR A 572 5.83 3.51 19.68
C THR A 572 4.59 2.62 19.60
N GLY A 573 4.75 1.30 19.62
CA GLY A 573 3.64 0.35 19.72
C GLY A 573 3.00 0.26 21.11
N SER A 574 3.52 0.97 22.13
CA SER A 574 3.02 0.91 23.50
C SER A 574 1.86 1.88 23.73
N GLU A 575 0.76 1.35 24.27
CA GLU A 575 -0.36 2.16 24.75
C GLU A 575 -0.03 2.96 26.00
N ALA A 576 0.79 2.40 26.91
CA ALA A 576 1.16 3.09 28.15
C ALA A 576 1.94 4.37 27.83
N VAL A 577 2.85 4.30 26.86
CA VAL A 577 3.60 5.46 26.35
C VAL A 577 2.65 6.43 25.64
N GLY A 578 1.79 5.94 24.74
CA GLY A 578 0.81 6.80 24.06
C GLY A 578 -0.12 7.54 25.03
N ARG A 579 -0.62 6.87 26.08
CA ARG A 579 -1.42 7.51 27.14
C ARG A 579 -0.60 8.50 27.97
N ALA A 580 0.69 8.26 28.20
CA ALA A 580 1.56 9.20 28.92
C ALA A 580 1.80 10.48 28.10
N VAL A 581 2.13 10.34 26.81
CA VAL A 581 2.34 11.48 25.88
C VAL A 581 1.06 12.32 25.75
N ARG A 582 -0.09 11.67 25.60
CA ARG A 582 -1.40 12.34 25.56
C ARG A 582 -1.73 13.07 26.86
N ARG A 583 -1.43 12.48 28.03
CA ARG A 583 -1.59 13.14 29.34
C ARG A 583 -0.71 14.37 29.49
N ALA A 584 0.47 14.39 28.86
CA ALA A 584 1.34 15.57 28.79
C ALA A 584 0.82 16.64 27.81
N GLY A 585 -0.32 16.42 27.15
CA GLY A 585 -0.91 17.36 26.18
C GLY A 585 -0.21 17.38 24.83
N LEU A 586 0.67 16.41 24.53
CA LEU A 586 1.41 16.29 23.27
C LEU A 586 0.72 15.31 22.31
N LEU A 587 0.93 15.52 21.01
CA LEU A 587 0.31 14.79 19.89
C LEU A 587 -1.23 14.76 19.96
N VAL A 588 -1.82 15.79 20.56
CA VAL A 588 -3.26 15.93 20.70
C VAL A 588 -3.81 16.64 19.46
N THR A 589 -4.87 16.09 18.89
CA THR A 589 -5.59 16.70 17.77
C THR A 589 -6.99 17.17 18.19
N PRO A 590 -7.68 17.98 17.37
CA PRO A 590 -9.04 18.43 17.69
C PRO A 590 -10.00 17.29 18.01
N GLU A 591 -9.86 16.18 17.29
CA GLU A 591 -10.72 14.99 17.43
C GLU A 591 -10.48 14.24 18.75
N ASP A 592 -9.33 14.46 19.41
CA ASP A 592 -9.04 13.89 20.74
C ASP A 592 -9.61 14.76 21.87
N ARG A 593 -9.59 16.10 21.71
CA ARG A 593 -10.11 17.04 22.73
C ARG A 593 -11.62 17.12 22.73
N GLU A 594 -12.21 17.21 21.55
CA GLU A 594 -13.65 17.30 21.35
C GLU A 594 -14.08 16.18 20.38
N PRO A 595 -14.16 14.92 20.86
CA PRO A 595 -14.55 13.81 20.03
C PRO A 595 -15.90 14.06 19.37
N PRO A 596 -15.98 14.04 18.02
CA PRO A 596 -17.24 14.22 17.31
C PRO A 596 -18.28 13.20 17.79
N ARG A 597 -19.56 13.61 17.88
CA ARG A 597 -20.62 12.74 18.45
C ARG A 597 -20.64 11.31 17.89
N PRO A 598 -20.55 11.07 16.56
CA PRO A 598 -20.51 9.70 16.04
C PRO A 598 -19.28 8.92 16.50
N VAL A 599 -18.12 9.58 16.62
CA VAL A 599 -16.87 8.96 17.07
C VAL A 599 -16.92 8.60 18.56
N ALA A 600 -17.43 9.52 19.39
CA ALA A 600 -17.64 9.29 20.81
C ALA A 600 -18.64 8.14 21.02
N ARG A 601 -19.75 8.15 20.28
CA ARG A 601 -20.77 7.11 20.32
C ARG A 601 -20.24 5.75 19.87
N ALA A 602 -19.40 5.72 18.84
CA ALA A 602 -18.72 4.51 18.39
C ALA A 602 -17.65 4.01 19.38
N ALA A 603 -17.28 4.78 20.42
CA ALA A 603 -16.40 4.31 21.49
C ALA A 603 -17.18 3.59 22.60
N GLU A 604 -18.50 3.81 22.70
CA GLU A 604 -19.37 3.23 23.74
C GLU A 604 -19.72 1.74 23.50
N ASN A 605 -18.82 0.99 22.84
CA ASN A 605 -18.94 -0.38 22.31
C ASN A 605 -19.37 -1.49 23.28
N ARG A 606 -19.74 -1.14 24.51
CA ARG A 606 -20.21 -2.03 25.59
C ARG A 606 -21.31 -2.98 25.12
N GLY A 607 -22.17 -2.54 24.20
CA GLY A 607 -23.28 -3.34 23.70
C GLY A 607 -22.91 -4.44 22.70
N PHE A 608 -21.66 -4.52 22.21
CA PHE A 608 -21.23 -5.55 21.26
C PHE A 608 -20.01 -6.34 21.72
N ALA A 609 -19.30 -5.85 22.74
CA ALA A 609 -18.09 -6.48 23.28
C ALA A 609 -18.37 -7.86 23.91
N ASP A 610 -19.59 -8.08 24.39
CA ASP A 610 -20.07 -9.33 25.00
C ASP A 610 -20.33 -10.46 23.98
N LEU A 611 -20.46 -10.12 22.70
CA LEU A 611 -20.80 -11.08 21.65
C LEU A 611 -19.59 -11.86 21.13
N VAL A 612 -18.38 -11.43 21.48
CA VAL A 612 -17.15 -12.11 21.10
C VAL A 612 -16.80 -13.13 22.18
N PRO A 613 -16.63 -14.42 21.85
CA PRO A 613 -16.08 -15.38 22.81
C PRO A 613 -14.74 -14.84 23.33
N PRO A 614 -14.46 -14.87 24.65
CA PRO A 614 -13.17 -14.43 25.16
C PRO A 614 -12.07 -15.13 24.36
N PRO A 615 -10.97 -14.43 24.02
CA PRO A 615 -9.90 -15.03 23.26
C PRO A 615 -9.53 -16.31 23.98
N VAL A 616 -9.64 -17.45 23.28
CA VAL A 616 -9.02 -18.67 23.77
C VAL A 616 -7.55 -18.31 23.78
N VAL A 617 -7.01 -17.99 24.96
CA VAL A 617 -5.58 -17.95 25.22
C VAL A 617 -5.15 -19.40 25.05
N ASN A 618 -5.07 -19.84 23.80
CA ASN A 618 -4.50 -21.12 23.50
C ASN A 618 -3.08 -21.04 24.04
N ALA A 619 -2.78 -21.98 24.92
CA ALA A 619 -1.45 -22.39 25.32
C ALA A 619 -0.63 -22.90 24.11
N ALA A 620 -0.68 -22.20 22.97
CA ALA A 620 0.18 -22.33 21.82
C ALA A 620 1.36 -21.33 21.93
N ARG A 621 1.78 -21.00 23.16
CA ARG A 621 3.12 -20.47 23.44
C ARG A 621 4.25 -21.46 23.06
N GLY A 622 3.91 -22.67 22.59
CA GLY A 622 4.90 -23.70 22.22
C GLY A 622 4.99 -24.11 20.74
N ALA A 623 4.08 -23.70 19.83
CA ALA A 623 3.98 -24.37 18.52
C ALA A 623 4.06 -23.46 17.26
N ALA A 624 4.28 -22.16 17.41
CA ALA A 624 4.54 -21.24 16.28
C ALA A 624 6.02 -20.83 16.15
N ALA A 625 6.93 -21.61 16.77
CA ALA A 625 8.38 -21.42 16.66
C ALA A 625 9.03 -22.22 15.52
N ALA A 626 8.26 -23.00 14.75
CA ALA A 626 8.80 -23.84 13.69
C ALA A 626 7.89 -23.83 12.46
N MET A 627 8.14 -22.89 11.53
CA MET A 627 8.09 -23.08 10.07
C MET A 627 7.90 -21.74 9.34
N GLY A 628 8.85 -21.42 8.47
CA GLY A 628 8.84 -20.25 7.57
C GLY A 628 10.23 -19.68 7.39
N ARG A 629 11.12 -20.39 6.68
CA ARG A 629 12.54 -20.05 6.48
C ARG A 629 12.72 -18.67 5.80
N PRO A 630 13.31 -17.64 6.46
CA PRO A 630 13.70 -16.38 5.81
C PRO A 630 15.03 -16.48 5.05
N ARG A 631 15.47 -17.70 4.68
CA ARG A 631 16.81 -17.94 4.13
C ARG A 631 17.01 -17.37 2.72
N ALA A 632 15.96 -17.23 1.90
CA ALA A 632 16.11 -16.74 0.52
C ALA A 632 16.39 -15.23 0.44
N VAL A 633 15.75 -14.41 1.29
CA VAL A 633 16.00 -12.96 1.35
C VAL A 633 17.36 -12.68 2.01
N MET A 634 17.70 -13.46 3.05
CA MET A 634 18.99 -13.38 3.70
C MET A 634 20.12 -13.85 2.76
N ALA A 635 19.91 -14.89 1.96
CA ALA A 635 20.88 -15.36 0.96
C ALA A 635 21.01 -14.39 -0.21
N ALA A 636 19.92 -13.75 -0.69
CA ALA A 636 20.00 -12.74 -1.73
C ALA A 636 20.71 -11.46 -1.25
N GLY A 637 20.42 -11.00 -0.02
CA GLY A 637 21.11 -9.87 0.60
C GLY A 637 22.59 -10.17 0.89
N MET A 638 22.91 -11.37 1.38
CA MET A 638 24.30 -11.81 1.62
C MET A 638 25.06 -12.08 0.32
N ALA A 639 24.40 -12.56 -0.75
CA ALA A 639 25.03 -12.77 -2.05
C ALA A 639 25.31 -11.45 -2.76
N ALA A 640 24.41 -10.46 -2.66
CA ALA A 640 24.65 -9.11 -3.16
C ALA A 640 25.79 -8.41 -2.40
N LEU A 641 25.85 -8.60 -1.07
CA LEU A 641 26.95 -8.11 -0.23
C LEU A 641 28.27 -8.84 -0.54
N ALA A 642 28.24 -10.15 -0.74
CA ALA A 642 29.43 -10.93 -1.11
C ALA A 642 29.97 -10.52 -2.49
N VAL A 643 29.10 -10.32 -3.49
CA VAL A 643 29.50 -9.84 -4.82
C VAL A 643 30.13 -8.44 -4.76
N PHE A 644 29.66 -7.57 -3.86
CA PHE A 644 30.24 -6.24 -3.66
C PHE A 644 31.53 -6.25 -2.83
N VAL A 645 31.67 -7.17 -1.87
CA VAL A 645 32.88 -7.34 -1.04
C VAL A 645 34.00 -8.06 -1.81
N THR A 646 33.67 -8.85 -2.84
CA THR A 646 34.65 -9.60 -3.64
C THR A 646 34.99 -8.97 -4.99
N LEU A 647 34.51 -7.76 -5.32
CA LEU A 647 35.06 -7.02 -6.45
C LEU A 647 36.49 -6.56 -6.09
N PRO A 648 37.52 -6.92 -6.87
CA PRO A 648 38.89 -6.75 -6.44
C PRO A 648 39.29 -5.27 -6.46
N GLN A 649 39.89 -4.81 -5.36
CA GLN A 649 40.92 -3.79 -5.45
C GLN A 649 42.02 -4.32 -6.39
N THR A 650 42.48 -3.46 -7.29
CA THR A 650 43.53 -3.74 -8.27
C THR A 650 44.77 -4.31 -7.58
N GLY A 651 45.24 -5.48 -8.02
CA GLY A 651 46.61 -5.94 -7.76
C GLY A 651 46.83 -7.31 -7.12
N ILE A 652 45.80 -8.13 -6.87
CA ILE A 652 46.02 -9.50 -6.36
C ILE A 652 45.25 -10.50 -7.23
N THR A 653 45.98 -11.29 -8.03
CA THR A 653 45.46 -12.47 -8.72
C THR A 653 45.32 -13.62 -7.71
N PRO A 654 44.10 -14.12 -7.43
CA PRO A 654 43.96 -15.30 -6.59
C PRO A 654 44.29 -16.54 -7.42
N GLN A 655 45.24 -17.35 -6.94
CA GLN A 655 45.42 -18.70 -7.47
C GLN A 655 44.13 -19.50 -7.23
N LEU A 656 43.44 -19.85 -8.31
CA LEU A 656 42.25 -20.70 -8.27
C LEU A 656 42.62 -22.07 -7.70
N SER A 657 41.83 -22.57 -6.76
CA SER A 657 42.01 -23.94 -6.25
C SER A 657 41.81 -24.97 -7.38
N PRO A 658 42.43 -26.15 -7.31
CA PRO A 658 42.32 -27.18 -8.35
C PRO A 658 40.87 -27.57 -8.70
N ALA A 659 39.97 -27.49 -7.71
CA ALA A 659 38.54 -27.74 -7.90
C ALA A 659 37.85 -26.66 -8.76
N MET A 660 38.26 -25.39 -8.62
CA MET A 660 37.71 -24.27 -9.40
C MET A 660 38.28 -24.23 -10.82
N GLN A 661 39.51 -24.69 -11.02
CA GLN A 661 40.08 -24.90 -12.36
C GLN A 661 39.35 -26.03 -13.09
N ALA A 662 39.13 -27.17 -12.43
CA ALA A 662 38.36 -28.28 -13.00
C ALA A 662 36.93 -27.89 -13.37
N GLN A 663 36.27 -27.06 -12.55
CA GLN A 663 34.91 -26.59 -12.81
C GLN A 663 34.86 -25.61 -13.99
N ARG A 664 35.87 -24.73 -14.13
CA ARG A 664 36.01 -23.82 -15.26
C ARG A 664 36.23 -24.57 -16.57
N ASP A 665 37.06 -25.61 -16.55
CA ASP A 665 37.38 -26.42 -17.73
C ASP A 665 36.18 -27.30 -18.14
N LEU A 666 35.41 -27.81 -17.18
CA LEU A 666 34.14 -28.50 -17.42
C LEU A 666 33.08 -27.58 -18.05
N PHE A 667 33.00 -26.32 -17.60
CA PHE A 667 32.12 -25.30 -18.17
C PHE A 667 32.54 -24.86 -19.58
N ALA A 668 33.85 -24.84 -19.88
CA ALA A 668 34.36 -24.57 -21.22
C ALA A 668 34.01 -25.70 -22.20
N LEU A 669 34.07 -26.96 -21.76
CA LEU A 669 33.66 -28.14 -22.53
C LEU A 669 32.15 -28.20 -22.82
N MET A 670 31.31 -27.75 -21.89
CA MET A 670 29.85 -27.70 -22.09
C MET A 670 29.40 -26.61 -23.06
N ARG A 671 30.23 -25.57 -23.31
CA ARG A 671 29.89 -24.48 -24.25
C ARG A 671 30.14 -24.84 -25.72
N SER A 672 30.88 -25.91 -26.01
CA SER A 672 31.31 -26.24 -27.37
C SER A 672 30.49 -27.32 -28.09
N SER A 673 29.37 -27.81 -27.57
CA SER A 673 28.53 -28.80 -28.29
C SER A 673 27.04 -28.78 -27.86
N PRO A 674 26.10 -29.00 -28.80
CA PRO A 674 24.67 -28.95 -28.52
C PRO A 674 24.20 -30.31 -27.95
N ILE A 675 23.79 -30.36 -26.68
CA ILE A 675 23.17 -31.55 -26.08
C ILE A 675 21.77 -31.19 -25.59
N SER A 676 20.76 -31.91 -26.08
CA SER A 676 19.37 -31.88 -25.61
C SER A 676 19.20 -32.69 -24.32
N VAL A 677 18.57 -32.10 -23.30
CA VAL A 677 18.40 -32.67 -21.95
C VAL A 677 17.20 -33.65 -21.88
N PRO A 678 17.30 -34.81 -21.20
CA PRO A 678 16.21 -35.79 -21.10
C PRO A 678 15.05 -35.35 -20.20
N GLN A 679 13.82 -35.75 -20.55
CA GLN A 679 12.63 -35.51 -19.73
C GLN A 679 12.46 -36.58 -18.63
N VAL A 680 12.31 -36.14 -17.39
CA VAL A 680 11.96 -36.97 -16.22
C VAL A 680 10.46 -36.86 -15.95
N ARG A 681 9.74 -37.99 -15.88
CA ARG A 681 8.34 -38.03 -15.40
C ARG A 681 8.30 -38.64 -13.99
N LEU A 682 7.52 -38.00 -13.12
CA LEU A 682 7.21 -38.48 -11.77
C LEU A 682 5.74 -38.92 -11.74
N GLU A 683 5.46 -40.16 -11.37
CA GLU A 683 4.11 -40.61 -11.03
C GLU A 683 3.99 -40.86 -9.51
N PRO A 684 2.91 -40.43 -8.85
CA PRO A 684 2.76 -40.57 -7.41
C PRO A 684 2.22 -41.95 -7.03
N SER A 685 2.90 -42.64 -6.09
CA SER A 685 2.42 -43.85 -5.41
C SER A 685 2.51 -43.66 -3.89
N PRO A 686 1.64 -44.29 -3.06
CA PRO A 686 1.48 -43.92 -1.65
C PRO A 686 2.61 -44.41 -0.73
N VAL A 687 3.52 -45.27 -1.18
CA VAL A 687 4.59 -45.84 -0.35
C VAL A 687 5.87 -45.95 -1.19
N ALA A 688 6.80 -45.02 -0.99
CA ALA A 688 8.13 -44.88 -1.61
C ALA A 688 8.21 -44.41 -3.08
N LEU A 689 9.11 -43.44 -3.32
CA LEU A 689 9.54 -42.97 -4.65
C LEU A 689 10.61 -43.93 -5.21
N ARG A 690 10.35 -44.57 -6.35
CA ARG A 690 11.37 -45.26 -7.16
C ARG A 690 11.76 -44.38 -8.35
N PHE A 691 13.07 -44.26 -8.61
CA PHE A 691 13.62 -43.61 -9.79
C PHE A 691 13.93 -44.69 -10.83
N ASP A 692 13.35 -44.57 -12.03
CA ASP A 692 13.73 -45.38 -13.18
C ASP A 692 14.24 -44.44 -14.27
N ALA A 693 15.50 -44.58 -14.64
CA ALA A 693 16.19 -43.72 -15.61
C ALA A 693 16.62 -44.55 -16.81
N SER A 694 15.84 -44.50 -17.90
CA SER A 694 16.23 -45.13 -19.16
C SER A 694 17.04 -44.15 -20.02
N TYR A 695 18.31 -44.45 -20.26
CA TYR A 695 19.18 -43.73 -21.20
C TYR A 695 19.16 -44.40 -22.59
N ARG A 696 18.96 -43.64 -23.67
CA ARG A 696 19.25 -44.08 -25.04
C ARG A 696 20.44 -43.28 -25.59
N PRO A 697 21.51 -43.94 -26.06
CA PRO A 697 22.71 -43.24 -26.49
C PRO A 697 22.50 -42.53 -27.83
N ALA A 698 23.00 -41.28 -27.94
CA ALA A 698 23.29 -40.66 -29.22
C ALA A 698 24.62 -41.21 -29.76
N ALA A 699 24.67 -41.48 -31.06
CA ALA A 699 25.58 -42.43 -31.71
C ALA A 699 27.07 -42.03 -31.84
N ARG A 700 27.60 -41.05 -31.11
CA ARG A 700 29.05 -40.75 -31.14
C ARG A 700 29.45 -39.92 -29.93
N ILE A 701 29.99 -40.59 -28.92
CA ILE A 701 30.80 -39.95 -27.87
C ILE A 701 32.14 -40.69 -27.90
N ASP A 702 33.22 -39.93 -27.98
CA ASP A 702 34.59 -40.44 -27.97
C ASP A 702 34.85 -41.26 -26.69
N ASP A 703 35.44 -42.45 -26.83
CA ASP A 703 35.69 -43.39 -25.72
C ASP A 703 36.60 -42.78 -24.64
N ASP A 704 37.42 -41.78 -24.98
CA ASP A 704 38.25 -41.08 -23.99
C ASP A 704 37.43 -40.17 -23.07
N ILE A 705 36.34 -39.59 -23.59
CA ILE A 705 35.40 -38.76 -22.81
C ILE A 705 34.56 -39.64 -21.90
N ARG A 706 34.15 -40.82 -22.39
CA ARG A 706 33.40 -41.82 -21.62
C ARG A 706 34.21 -42.34 -20.43
N ARG A 707 35.49 -42.64 -20.64
CA ARG A 707 36.42 -43.11 -19.60
C ARG A 707 36.66 -42.05 -18.51
N ARG A 708 36.92 -40.80 -18.88
CA ARG A 708 37.14 -39.70 -17.92
C ARG A 708 35.89 -39.36 -17.09
N ALA A 709 34.70 -39.49 -17.68
CA ALA A 709 33.45 -39.32 -16.95
C ALA A 709 33.21 -40.44 -15.91
N LEU A 710 33.50 -41.69 -16.27
CA LEU A 710 33.42 -42.85 -15.36
C LEU A 710 34.42 -42.75 -14.21
N GLU A 711 35.66 -42.33 -14.47
CA GLU A 711 36.68 -42.12 -13.42
C GLU A 711 36.36 -40.95 -12.48
N ALA A 712 35.62 -39.94 -12.95
CA ALA A 712 35.15 -38.83 -12.13
C ALA A 712 33.98 -39.25 -11.22
N VAL A 713 33.10 -40.12 -11.72
CA VAL A 713 31.99 -40.69 -10.94
C VAL A 713 32.51 -41.67 -9.88
N GLN A 714 33.44 -42.56 -10.21
CA GLN A 714 34.05 -43.48 -9.25
C GLN A 714 34.86 -42.77 -8.15
N ARG A 715 35.51 -41.64 -8.46
CA ARG A 715 36.15 -40.78 -7.45
C ARG A 715 35.14 -40.08 -6.53
N ALA A 716 33.94 -39.80 -7.03
CA ALA A 716 32.87 -39.20 -6.24
C ALA A 716 32.15 -40.20 -5.33
N GLU A 717 32.13 -41.49 -5.69
CA GLU A 717 31.53 -42.57 -4.88
C GLU A 717 32.42 -43.02 -3.71
N GLY A 718 33.74 -42.78 -3.76
CA GLY A 718 34.70 -43.23 -2.73
C GLY A 718 34.90 -42.32 -1.51
N GLN A 719 34.22 -41.17 -1.40
CA GLN A 719 34.34 -40.31 -0.21
C GLN A 719 32.97 -39.92 0.36
N GLU A 720 32.70 -40.42 1.57
CA GLU A 720 31.55 -40.06 2.38
C GLU A 720 31.43 -38.53 2.53
N SER A 721 30.40 -37.96 1.93
CA SER A 721 29.51 -37.00 2.57
C SER A 721 28.37 -36.64 1.60
N TYR A 722 27.28 -37.40 1.71
CA TYR A 722 25.99 -37.21 1.04
C TYR A 722 25.49 -35.73 1.07
N GLU A 723 25.86 -34.95 2.10
CA GLU A 723 25.55 -33.52 2.20
C GLU A 723 26.22 -32.64 1.13
N ARG A 724 27.38 -33.03 0.59
CA ARG A 724 28.03 -32.29 -0.50
C ARG A 724 27.44 -32.61 -1.87
N LEU A 725 26.99 -33.85 -2.09
CA LEU A 725 26.32 -34.26 -3.33
C LEU A 725 24.95 -33.57 -3.47
N VAL A 726 24.16 -33.50 -2.39
CA VAL A 726 22.86 -32.80 -2.37
C VAL A 726 23.02 -31.30 -2.58
N ASN A 727 24.05 -30.68 -2.01
CA ASN A 727 24.36 -29.26 -2.24
C ASN A 727 24.90 -28.97 -3.65
N SER A 728 25.57 -29.93 -4.29
CA SER A 728 26.09 -29.80 -5.65
C SER A 728 24.99 -29.97 -6.69
N LEU A 729 24.03 -30.89 -6.46
CA LEU A 729 22.82 -31.03 -7.28
C LEU A 729 21.86 -29.85 -7.12
N ALA A 730 21.74 -29.27 -5.92
CA ALA A 730 20.99 -28.04 -5.69
C ALA A 730 21.62 -26.82 -6.38
N LYS A 731 22.95 -26.80 -6.56
CA LYS A 731 23.66 -25.77 -7.34
C LYS A 731 23.57 -26.01 -8.85
N ALA A 732 23.56 -27.26 -9.31
CA ALA A 732 23.39 -27.59 -10.73
C ALA A 732 21.96 -27.31 -11.23
N ALA A 733 20.93 -27.55 -10.41
CA ALA A 733 19.54 -27.23 -10.75
C ALA A 733 19.24 -25.71 -10.81
N ALA A 734 20.18 -24.87 -10.39
CA ALA A 734 20.07 -23.41 -10.48
C ALA A 734 20.76 -22.80 -11.71
N ILE A 735 21.41 -23.61 -12.57
CA ILE A 735 22.11 -23.13 -13.77
C ILE A 735 21.89 -24.08 -14.96
N ALA A 736 20.68 -24.05 -15.52
CA ALA A 736 20.37 -24.30 -16.93
C ALA A 736 18.93 -23.77 -17.20
N PRO A 737 18.66 -23.21 -18.39
CA PRO A 737 17.49 -22.37 -18.67
C PRO A 737 16.12 -23.06 -18.54
#